data_AF-A0A958FN46-F1
#
_entry.id   AF-A0A958FN46-F1
#
_cell.length_a   1.000
_cell.length_b   1.000
_cell.length_c   1.000
_cell.angle_alpha   90.00
_cell.angle_beta   90.00
_cell.angle_gamma   90.00
#
_symmetry.space_group_name_H-M   'P 1'
#
loop_
_entity.id
_entity.type
_entity.pdbx_description
1 polymer ?
#
loop_
_entity_poly.entity_id
_entity_poly.type
_entity_poly.pdbx_seq_one_letter_code
_entity_poly.pdbx_strand_id
1 'polypeptide(L)'
;RTIIKQALLDWMNRVQPAGEYVDALSPDTQASQRPRIFFAPAIILRKRTDQMLLRAFAEIVSRIRRTGEIPPAVASLVSVENNQLAAANGGHRQPDDIYFPLPANDEQVEILHKIRGQRGVVVQGPPGTGKSHTIANLIAHYLAEGKRVLVTSHTARALKVLRKMLPQEIASLCVVALGDDERALSALESSVNGITSRHHYWEPAKNEVEIQRLTDKLVQSKMHENAILAEFQRIRTAETEPVNPGIGNYSGTLSNIAARLQREKEQYGWLKDAISNTANPVLNNEMLQGYLKDLRQLLPSQEVVLKLNLIDPEKLLSPVDFFDCKTAEETAQSRLENVKVDLRRLGKESKRELYMKIPQEQRQAVIALLDQLLDTLNALDYHSYPWVRKAAQEVMDGRQSVWEILLRKSLQHLKTIKQSIDRVTEVKITGIGGKDLRVVKEHALNLLAHLSNAGSLRFGIFLPRQVKDALYLTKDVFVNGVPCDDKPQLETLVEYIDVADQFERLSGIWSIYTETPNKAPLDLQLAEYKHYLDPLKRVLELHQTSIALKAMLAATPELNEREAERLEQLRELHTILGIVDLEEAHKTARAPFEELQRLLGQKIMENNTHPILKELLTHVENRDENRYESTLQTLKNVWQLRNRLENRNNITHELEKHAPLLVEMLMENPHNSIWDSRLENFEEARNWALMMNWMNAQQVSEAEKQLKKDLES
;
A
#
# COMPACT_ATOMS: atom_id res chain seq x y z
N ARG A 1 -120.38 -52.53 17.93
CA ARG A 1 -121.19 -51.49 17.22
C ARG A 1 -121.78 -50.47 18.19
N THR A 2 -122.43 -50.92 19.26
CA THR A 2 -123.06 -50.07 20.30
C THR A 2 -122.09 -49.05 20.92
N ILE A 3 -120.88 -49.45 21.29
CA ILE A 3 -119.87 -48.55 21.90
C ILE A 3 -119.45 -47.42 20.94
N ILE A 4 -119.13 -47.75 19.69
CA ILE A 4 -118.72 -46.74 18.69
C ILE A 4 -119.88 -45.79 18.40
N LYS A 5 -121.09 -46.33 18.25
CA LYS A 5 -122.31 -45.52 18.09
C LYS A 5 -122.49 -44.55 19.26
N GLN A 6 -122.31 -45.00 20.49
CA GLN A 6 -122.40 -44.15 21.69
C GLN A 6 -121.36 -43.03 21.66
N ALA A 7 -120.09 -43.36 21.39
CA ALA A 7 -119.01 -42.39 21.31
C ALA A 7 -119.23 -41.33 20.20
N LEU A 8 -119.76 -41.76 19.05
CA LEU A 8 -120.09 -40.86 17.94
C LEU A 8 -121.28 -39.96 18.27
N LEU A 9 -122.31 -40.48 18.95
CA LEU A 9 -123.44 -39.68 19.45
C LEU A 9 -122.97 -38.65 20.49
N ASP A 10 -122.13 -39.04 21.44
CA ASP A 10 -121.57 -38.13 22.45
C ASP A 10 -120.69 -37.04 21.82
N TRP A 11 -119.82 -37.42 20.87
CA TRP A 11 -118.99 -36.47 20.14
C TRP A 11 -119.85 -35.51 19.32
N MET A 12 -120.84 -36.02 18.58
CA MET A 12 -121.77 -35.18 17.80
C MET A 12 -122.46 -34.16 18.70
N ASN A 13 -123.02 -34.60 19.82
CA ASN A 13 -123.72 -33.73 20.76
C ASN A 13 -122.82 -32.63 21.34
N ARG A 14 -121.51 -32.90 21.50
CA ARG A 14 -120.54 -31.88 21.94
C ARG A 14 -120.17 -30.89 20.85
N VAL A 15 -120.19 -31.29 19.58
CA VAL A 15 -119.81 -30.42 18.48
C VAL A 15 -120.99 -29.57 18.00
N GLN A 16 -122.16 -30.16 17.80
CA GLN A 16 -123.36 -29.46 17.38
C GLN A 16 -124.61 -30.20 17.91
N PRO A 17 -125.35 -29.62 18.88
CA PRO A 17 -126.49 -30.30 19.50
C PRO A 17 -127.63 -30.67 18.54
N ALA A 18 -127.72 -30.01 17.38
CA ALA A 18 -128.70 -30.29 16.33
C ALA A 18 -128.22 -31.29 15.26
N GLY A 19 -127.07 -31.95 15.48
CA GLY A 19 -126.51 -32.95 14.56
C GLY A 19 -127.28 -34.27 14.55
N GLU A 20 -127.19 -35.00 13.45
CA GLU A 20 -127.92 -36.26 13.24
C GLU A 20 -126.94 -37.43 13.02
N TYR A 21 -127.11 -38.50 13.80
CA TYR A 21 -126.37 -39.75 13.61
C TYR A 21 -127.19 -40.72 12.75
N VAL A 22 -126.58 -41.24 11.70
CA VAL A 22 -127.21 -42.17 10.74
C VAL A 22 -126.45 -43.51 10.74
N ASP A 23 -127.13 -44.60 11.11
CA ASP A 23 -126.54 -45.94 11.23
C ASP A 23 -126.51 -46.69 9.88
N ALA A 24 -125.84 -46.10 8.89
CA ALA A 24 -125.67 -46.66 7.55
C ALA A 24 -124.19 -46.88 7.21
N LEU A 25 -123.89 -47.96 6.50
CA LEU A 25 -122.54 -48.32 6.05
C LEU A 25 -122.08 -47.56 4.79
N SER A 26 -122.99 -46.83 4.15
CA SER A 26 -122.71 -45.97 3.00
C SER A 26 -123.21 -44.57 3.32
N PRO A 27 -122.38 -43.52 3.19
CA PRO A 27 -122.79 -42.15 3.43
C PRO A 27 -123.61 -41.61 2.24
N ASP A 28 -124.54 -40.68 2.52
CA ASP A 28 -125.22 -39.90 1.49
C ASP A 28 -124.30 -38.77 1.01
N THR A 29 -124.31 -38.47 -0.30
CA THR A 29 -123.38 -37.51 -0.94
C THR A 29 -123.96 -36.11 -1.08
N GLN A 30 -125.24 -35.90 -0.74
CA GLN A 30 -125.87 -34.59 -0.80
C GLN A 30 -125.63 -33.79 0.48
N ALA A 31 -125.29 -32.51 0.30
CA ALA A 31 -125.01 -31.59 1.39
C ALA A 31 -126.29 -31.28 2.19
N SER A 32 -126.27 -31.55 3.49
CA SER A 32 -127.31 -31.20 4.45
C SER A 32 -126.98 -29.87 5.14
N GLN A 33 -128.00 -29.09 5.50
CA GLN A 33 -127.79 -27.88 6.33
C GLN A 33 -127.41 -28.21 7.78
N ARG A 34 -127.66 -29.43 8.26
CA ARG A 34 -127.25 -29.93 9.58
C ARG A 34 -126.13 -30.96 9.44
N PRO A 35 -125.10 -30.94 10.30
CA PRO A 35 -124.02 -31.91 10.26
C PRO A 35 -124.56 -33.33 10.53
N ARG A 36 -124.09 -34.28 9.73
CA ARG A 36 -124.44 -35.70 9.80
C ARG A 36 -123.20 -36.56 9.98
N ILE A 37 -123.29 -37.61 10.78
CA ILE A 37 -122.26 -38.63 10.94
C ILE A 37 -122.87 -39.95 10.52
N PHE A 38 -122.18 -40.66 9.63
CA PHE A 38 -122.55 -41.98 9.16
C PHE A 38 -121.62 -43.03 9.76
N PHE A 39 -122.15 -44.22 10.08
CA PHE A 39 -121.34 -45.38 10.45
C PHE A 39 -120.75 -46.08 9.20
N ALA A 40 -120.02 -45.34 8.37
CA ALA A 40 -119.43 -45.82 7.13
C ALA A 40 -117.89 -45.85 7.22
N PRO A 41 -117.21 -46.77 6.51
CA PRO A 41 -115.75 -46.79 6.45
C PRO A 41 -115.23 -45.56 5.69
N ALA A 42 -114.16 -44.95 6.20
CA ALA A 42 -113.49 -43.82 5.57
C ALA A 42 -111.98 -44.08 5.48
N ILE A 43 -111.37 -43.73 4.34
CA ILE A 43 -109.91 -43.69 4.19
C ILE A 43 -109.46 -42.27 4.49
N ILE A 44 -108.65 -42.11 5.54
CA ILE A 44 -108.04 -40.83 5.90
C ILE A 44 -106.60 -40.83 5.37
N LEU A 45 -106.33 -40.01 4.37
CA LEU A 45 -104.97 -39.77 3.88
C LEU A 45 -104.32 -38.68 4.72
N ARG A 46 -103.15 -38.97 5.32
CA ARG A 46 -102.36 -38.01 6.12
C ARG A 46 -100.96 -37.88 5.55
N LYS A 47 -100.43 -36.65 5.49
CA LYS A 47 -99.06 -36.37 5.03
C LYS A 47 -98.05 -37.20 5.84
N ARG A 48 -97.10 -37.85 5.13
CA ARG A 48 -95.98 -38.57 5.76
C ARG A 48 -95.18 -37.59 6.63
N THR A 49 -95.29 -37.72 7.94
CA THR A 49 -94.47 -37.00 8.92
C THR A 49 -93.12 -37.70 9.10
N ASP A 50 -92.21 -37.06 9.83
CA ASP A 50 -90.79 -37.39 10.09
C ASP A 50 -90.49 -38.78 10.68
N GLN A 51 -91.39 -39.75 10.55
CA GLN A 51 -91.18 -41.16 10.91
C GLN A 51 -89.90 -41.74 10.32
N MET A 52 -89.46 -41.31 9.13
CA MET A 52 -88.19 -41.79 8.58
C MET A 52 -86.98 -41.24 9.33
N LEU A 53 -86.99 -39.95 9.70
CA LEU A 53 -85.96 -39.35 10.55
C LEU A 53 -85.96 -39.99 11.94
N LEU A 54 -87.14 -40.17 12.53
CA LEU A 54 -87.28 -40.86 13.81
C LEU A 54 -86.77 -42.31 13.73
N ARG A 55 -87.03 -43.03 12.64
CA ARG A 55 -86.48 -44.37 12.42
C ARG A 55 -84.96 -44.34 12.27
N ALA A 56 -84.42 -43.41 11.48
CA ALA A 56 -82.97 -43.27 11.32
C ALA A 56 -82.29 -42.96 12.65
N PHE A 57 -82.84 -42.04 13.45
CA PHE A 57 -82.33 -41.77 14.79
C PHE A 57 -82.48 -42.97 15.72
N ALA A 58 -83.61 -43.67 15.68
CA ALA A 58 -83.82 -44.88 16.47
C ALA A 58 -82.81 -45.98 16.10
N GLU A 59 -82.48 -46.12 14.81
CA GLU A 59 -81.49 -47.07 14.32
C GLU A 59 -80.07 -46.70 14.75
N ILE A 60 -79.70 -45.42 14.66
CA ILE A 60 -78.43 -44.90 15.18
C ILE A 60 -78.32 -45.18 16.69
N VAL A 61 -79.35 -44.84 17.46
CA VAL A 61 -79.39 -45.06 18.91
C VAL A 61 -79.29 -46.55 19.24
N SER A 62 -80.03 -47.41 18.51
CA SER A 62 -79.99 -48.86 18.69
C SER A 62 -78.59 -49.41 18.40
N ARG A 63 -77.96 -48.95 17.31
CA ARG A 63 -76.61 -49.35 16.95
C ARG A 63 -75.61 -48.97 18.03
N ILE A 64 -75.65 -47.73 18.51
CA ILE A 64 -74.78 -47.25 19.61
C ILE A 64 -74.97 -48.10 20.86
N ARG A 65 -76.23 -48.37 21.25
CA ARG A 65 -76.51 -49.20 22.43
C ARG A 65 -75.99 -50.63 22.31
N ARG A 66 -76.02 -51.20 21.10
CA ARG A 66 -75.59 -52.59 20.87
C ARG A 66 -74.07 -52.73 20.80
N THR A 67 -73.38 -51.82 20.12
CA THR A 67 -71.93 -51.94 19.88
C THR A 67 -71.08 -51.12 20.84
N GLY A 68 -71.67 -50.15 21.56
CA GLY A 68 -70.94 -49.21 22.41
C GLY A 68 -70.21 -48.11 21.62
N GLU A 69 -70.29 -48.12 20.28
CA GLU A 69 -69.52 -47.21 19.40
C GLU A 69 -70.43 -46.21 18.67
N ILE A 70 -69.98 -44.95 18.61
CA ILE A 70 -70.69 -43.87 17.91
C ILE A 70 -70.34 -43.90 16.40
N PRO A 71 -71.33 -43.92 15.48
CA PRO A 71 -71.06 -43.86 14.05
C PRO A 71 -70.17 -42.65 13.68
N PRO A 72 -69.15 -42.81 12.81
CA PRO A 72 -68.16 -41.76 12.53
C PRO A 72 -68.76 -40.40 12.12
N ALA A 73 -69.85 -40.41 11.35
CA ALA A 73 -70.56 -39.18 10.95
C ALA A 73 -71.16 -38.44 12.14
N VAL A 74 -71.71 -39.15 13.13
CA VAL A 74 -72.25 -38.57 14.36
C VAL A 74 -71.11 -38.17 15.30
N ALA A 75 -70.06 -38.99 15.40
CA ALA A 75 -68.87 -38.66 16.17
C ALA A 75 -68.27 -37.32 15.72
N SER A 76 -68.12 -37.10 14.40
CA SER A 76 -67.57 -35.85 13.84
C SER A 76 -68.36 -34.57 14.18
N LEU A 77 -69.63 -34.71 14.56
CA LEU A 77 -70.49 -33.59 14.95
C LEU A 77 -70.47 -33.31 16.46
N VAL A 78 -70.01 -34.27 17.28
CA VAL A 78 -70.14 -34.24 18.75
C VAL A 78 -68.78 -34.25 19.46
N SER A 79 -67.72 -34.79 18.86
CA SER A 79 -66.36 -34.77 19.43
C SER A 79 -65.63 -33.46 19.12
N VAL A 80 -64.99 -32.87 20.15
CA VAL A 80 -64.17 -31.64 20.05
C VAL A 80 -62.68 -31.94 19.74
N GLU A 81 -62.32 -33.20 19.49
CA GLU A 81 -60.93 -33.57 19.18
C GLU A 81 -60.57 -33.39 17.69
N ASN A 82 -59.32 -33.00 17.46
CA ASN A 82 -58.72 -32.54 16.21
C ASN A 82 -59.13 -33.37 14.96
N ASN A 83 -59.81 -32.70 14.04
CA ASN A 83 -60.35 -33.23 12.78
C ASN A 83 -59.27 -33.47 11.69
N GLN A 84 -58.03 -33.77 12.09
CA GLN A 84 -56.96 -34.12 11.17
C GLN A 84 -57.09 -35.59 10.81
N LEU A 85 -57.34 -35.88 9.53
CA LEU A 85 -57.13 -37.23 9.01
C LEU A 85 -55.62 -37.50 9.09
N ALA A 86 -55.22 -38.62 9.72
CA ALA A 86 -53.84 -39.08 9.65
C ALA A 86 -53.44 -39.14 8.18
N ALA A 87 -52.46 -38.30 7.79
CA ALA A 87 -51.95 -38.26 6.43
C ALA A 87 -51.47 -39.66 6.06
N ALA A 88 -52.19 -40.32 5.16
CA ALA A 88 -51.66 -41.50 4.51
C ALA A 88 -50.38 -41.07 3.78
N ASN A 89 -49.27 -41.70 4.13
CA ASN A 89 -48.00 -41.59 3.42
C ASN A 89 -48.25 -41.82 1.92
N GLY A 90 -48.26 -40.73 1.16
CA GLY A 90 -48.31 -40.71 -0.29
C GLY A 90 -47.40 -39.58 -0.73
N GLY A 91 -46.30 -39.95 -1.38
CA GLY A 91 -45.27 -39.01 -1.84
C GLY A 91 -45.84 -37.88 -2.69
N HIS A 92 -45.04 -36.81 -2.84
CA HIS A 92 -45.25 -35.73 -3.79
C HIS A 92 -45.87 -36.23 -5.10
N ARG A 93 -47.20 -36.17 -5.18
CA ARG A 93 -47.93 -36.21 -6.44
C ARG A 93 -47.95 -34.77 -6.95
N GLN A 94 -47.59 -34.62 -8.21
CA GLN A 94 -47.66 -33.37 -8.96
C GLN A 94 -48.98 -32.63 -8.70
N PRO A 95 -49.01 -31.29 -8.82
CA PRO A 95 -50.22 -30.50 -8.55
C PRO A 95 -51.41 -31.09 -9.31
N ASP A 96 -52.31 -31.76 -8.59
CA ASP A 96 -53.49 -32.39 -9.17
C ASP A 96 -54.25 -31.34 -9.99
N ASP A 97 -54.55 -31.67 -11.24
CA ASP A 97 -55.26 -30.76 -12.14
C ASP A 97 -56.54 -30.23 -11.51
N ILE A 98 -56.62 -28.90 -11.37
CA ILE A 98 -57.80 -28.22 -10.85
C ILE A 98 -58.81 -28.06 -11.99
N TYR A 99 -59.85 -28.91 -11.98
CA TYR A 99 -60.97 -28.84 -12.93
C TYR A 99 -62.04 -27.81 -12.53
N PHE A 100 -61.69 -26.52 -12.51
CA PHE A 100 -62.64 -25.44 -12.25
C PHE A 100 -63.21 -24.87 -13.55
N PRO A 101 -64.53 -24.96 -13.81
CA PRO A 101 -65.16 -24.37 -14.99
C PRO A 101 -65.28 -22.84 -14.92
N LEU A 102 -65.19 -22.24 -13.73
CA LEU A 102 -65.32 -20.80 -13.51
C LEU A 102 -64.01 -20.24 -12.94
N PRO A 103 -63.65 -18.97 -13.23
CA PRO A 103 -62.44 -18.36 -12.71
C PRO A 103 -62.46 -18.35 -11.17
N ALA A 104 -61.29 -18.63 -10.57
CA ALA A 104 -61.09 -18.65 -9.13
C ALA A 104 -59.84 -17.84 -8.78
N ASN A 105 -59.88 -17.15 -7.65
CA ASN A 105 -58.69 -16.55 -7.05
C ASN A 105 -57.97 -17.55 -6.13
N ASP A 106 -56.78 -17.18 -5.67
CA ASP A 106 -55.92 -18.05 -4.87
C ASP A 106 -56.62 -18.52 -3.57
N GLU A 107 -57.41 -17.66 -2.91
CA GLU A 107 -58.14 -18.06 -1.70
C GLU A 107 -59.25 -19.09 -1.98
N GLN A 108 -59.91 -19.01 -3.13
CA GLN A 108 -60.91 -20.00 -3.54
C GLN A 108 -60.27 -21.34 -3.92
N VAL A 109 -59.08 -21.31 -4.50
CA VAL A 109 -58.26 -22.51 -4.76
C VAL A 109 -57.79 -23.14 -3.44
N GLU A 110 -57.39 -22.34 -2.47
CA GLU A 110 -56.97 -22.82 -1.14
C GLU A 110 -58.08 -23.63 -0.42
N ILE A 111 -59.35 -23.28 -0.64
CA ILE A 111 -60.49 -24.05 -0.09
C ILE A 111 -60.45 -25.51 -0.57
N LEU A 112 -60.14 -25.77 -1.84
CA LEU A 112 -60.02 -27.13 -2.37
C LEU A 112 -58.90 -27.91 -1.67
N HIS A 113 -57.74 -27.28 -1.49
CA HIS A 113 -56.60 -27.88 -0.78
C HIS A 113 -56.95 -28.20 0.68
N LYS A 114 -57.65 -27.30 1.38
CA LYS A 114 -58.12 -27.52 2.76
C LYS A 114 -59.10 -28.69 2.87
N ILE A 115 -60.05 -28.82 1.93
CA ILE A 115 -61.04 -29.92 1.95
C ILE A 115 -60.38 -31.29 1.76
N ARG A 116 -59.29 -31.40 0.98
CA ARG A 116 -58.60 -32.68 0.78
C ARG A 116 -57.99 -33.26 2.06
N GLY A 117 -57.57 -32.42 3.00
CA GLY A 117 -56.91 -32.83 4.25
C GLY A 117 -57.83 -32.88 5.49
N GLN A 118 -59.08 -32.44 5.39
CA GLN A 118 -59.97 -32.24 6.54
C GLN A 118 -61.33 -32.89 6.33
N ARG A 119 -61.94 -33.39 7.42
CA ARG A 119 -63.29 -34.02 7.36
C ARG A 119 -64.42 -33.03 7.06
N GLY A 120 -64.19 -31.73 7.25
CA GLY A 120 -65.13 -30.67 6.91
C GLY A 120 -64.46 -29.29 6.98
N VAL A 121 -64.85 -28.39 6.07
CA VAL A 121 -64.33 -27.02 5.97
C VAL A 121 -65.49 -26.05 6.04
N VAL A 122 -65.39 -25.07 6.95
CA VAL A 122 -66.36 -23.97 7.06
C VAL A 122 -65.84 -22.79 6.24
N VAL A 123 -66.59 -22.41 5.20
CA VAL A 123 -66.26 -21.26 4.36
C VAL A 123 -67.17 -20.10 4.73
N GLN A 124 -66.58 -19.04 5.30
CA GLN A 124 -67.28 -17.80 5.61
C GLN A 124 -66.93 -16.73 4.56
N GLY A 125 -67.94 -16.00 4.08
CA GLY A 125 -67.69 -14.86 3.19
C GLY A 125 -68.85 -13.86 3.22
N PRO A 126 -68.58 -12.55 3.04
CA PRO A 126 -69.61 -11.52 2.85
C PRO A 126 -70.59 -11.82 1.68
N PRO A 127 -71.80 -11.24 1.64
CA PRO A 127 -72.69 -11.40 0.48
C PRO A 127 -71.99 -10.92 -0.81
N GLY A 128 -72.09 -11.69 -1.89
CA GLY A 128 -71.45 -11.38 -3.18
C GLY A 128 -70.04 -11.94 -3.41
N THR A 129 -69.38 -12.54 -2.41
CA THR A 129 -67.99 -13.04 -2.54
C THR A 129 -67.82 -14.39 -3.26
N GLY A 130 -68.70 -14.69 -4.23
CA GLY A 130 -68.50 -15.86 -5.10
C GLY A 130 -68.74 -17.24 -4.46
N LYS A 131 -69.28 -17.37 -3.24
CA LYS A 131 -69.52 -18.68 -2.58
C LYS A 131 -70.22 -19.71 -3.47
N SER A 132 -71.25 -19.32 -4.23
CA SER A 132 -71.92 -20.23 -5.18
C SER A 132 -71.03 -20.62 -6.36
N HIS A 133 -70.12 -19.74 -6.82
CA HIS A 133 -69.11 -20.06 -7.84
C HIS A 133 -68.11 -21.07 -7.29
N THR A 134 -67.62 -20.87 -6.06
CA THR A 134 -66.74 -21.83 -5.38
C THR A 134 -67.41 -23.20 -5.25
N ILE A 135 -68.69 -23.26 -4.84
CA ILE A 135 -69.43 -24.53 -4.75
C ILE A 135 -69.58 -25.18 -6.13
N ALA A 136 -69.89 -24.43 -7.19
CA ALA A 136 -69.98 -24.97 -8.55
C ALA A 136 -68.63 -25.55 -9.03
N ASN A 137 -67.54 -24.84 -8.76
CA ASN A 137 -66.18 -25.29 -9.05
C ASN A 137 -65.81 -26.57 -8.29
N LEU A 138 -66.11 -26.64 -6.99
CA LEU A 138 -65.87 -27.85 -6.19
C LEU A 138 -66.73 -29.03 -6.67
N ILE A 139 -67.98 -28.81 -7.06
CA ILE A 139 -68.84 -29.85 -7.63
C ILE A 139 -68.23 -30.39 -8.93
N ALA A 140 -67.87 -29.51 -9.86
CA ALA A 140 -67.27 -29.92 -11.13
C ALA A 140 -65.96 -30.68 -10.91
N HIS A 141 -65.10 -30.18 -10.01
CA HIS A 141 -63.84 -30.81 -9.65
C HIS A 141 -64.03 -32.22 -9.08
N TYR A 142 -64.89 -32.38 -8.07
CA TYR A 142 -65.11 -33.70 -7.47
C TYR A 142 -65.84 -34.67 -8.40
N LEU A 143 -66.71 -34.18 -9.28
CA LEU A 143 -67.31 -35.01 -10.32
C LEU A 143 -66.28 -35.47 -11.37
N ALA A 144 -65.34 -34.59 -11.74
CA ALA A 144 -64.22 -34.95 -12.62
C ALA A 144 -63.30 -36.00 -11.98
N GLU A 145 -63.11 -35.95 -10.65
CA GLU A 145 -62.43 -37.01 -9.88
C GLU A 145 -63.28 -38.30 -9.72
N GLY A 146 -64.48 -38.36 -10.29
CA GLY A 146 -65.38 -39.53 -10.22
C GLY A 146 -66.14 -39.68 -8.89
N LYS A 147 -66.15 -38.66 -8.03
CA LYS A 147 -66.83 -38.70 -6.73
C LYS A 147 -68.32 -38.36 -6.86
N ARG A 148 -69.13 -38.82 -5.90
CA ARG A 148 -70.56 -38.48 -5.79
C ARG A 148 -70.73 -37.33 -4.81
N VAL A 149 -71.40 -36.27 -5.24
CA VAL A 149 -71.60 -35.06 -4.43
C VAL A 149 -73.08 -34.89 -4.07
N LEU A 150 -73.39 -34.79 -2.77
CA LEU A 150 -74.69 -34.38 -2.28
C LEU A 150 -74.65 -32.90 -1.90
N VAL A 151 -75.53 -32.10 -2.50
CA VAL A 151 -75.67 -30.68 -2.18
C VAL A 151 -76.99 -30.45 -1.46
N THR A 152 -76.93 -29.86 -0.27
CA THR A 152 -78.11 -29.50 0.52
C THR A 152 -78.16 -27.97 0.71
N SER A 153 -79.37 -27.43 0.79
CA SER A 153 -79.59 -26.00 1.07
C SER A 153 -80.91 -25.80 1.78
N HIS A 154 -81.01 -24.76 2.60
CA HIS A 154 -82.27 -24.39 3.25
C HIS A 154 -83.33 -23.93 2.24
N THR A 155 -82.94 -23.34 1.10
CA THR A 155 -83.88 -22.80 0.11
C THR A 155 -83.74 -23.45 -1.27
N ALA A 156 -84.88 -23.74 -1.90
CA ALA A 156 -84.91 -24.27 -3.27
C ALA A 156 -84.29 -23.31 -4.31
N ARG A 157 -84.31 -21.99 -4.04
CA ARG A 157 -83.74 -20.97 -4.92
C ARG A 157 -82.22 -21.11 -5.06
N ALA A 158 -81.50 -21.40 -3.97
CA ALA A 158 -80.04 -21.53 -4.00
C ALA A 158 -79.60 -22.72 -4.88
N LEU A 159 -80.31 -23.85 -4.80
CA LEU A 159 -80.04 -25.02 -5.65
C LEU A 159 -80.31 -24.74 -7.13
N LYS A 160 -81.36 -23.96 -7.44
CA LYS A 160 -81.64 -23.53 -8.83
C LYS A 160 -80.55 -22.61 -9.40
N VAL A 161 -80.03 -21.68 -8.58
CA VAL A 161 -78.92 -20.79 -8.99
C VAL A 161 -77.65 -21.60 -9.22
N LEU A 162 -77.32 -22.50 -8.30
CA LEU A 162 -76.16 -23.37 -8.42
C LEU A 162 -76.22 -24.26 -9.66
N ARG A 163 -77.39 -24.85 -9.97
CA ARG A 163 -77.58 -25.66 -11.18
C ARG A 163 -77.33 -24.85 -12.47
N LYS A 164 -77.65 -23.56 -12.49
CA LYS A 164 -77.36 -22.68 -13.63
C LYS A 164 -75.88 -22.30 -13.78
N MET A 165 -75.10 -22.39 -12.70
CA MET A 165 -73.65 -22.13 -12.72
C MET A 165 -72.84 -23.36 -13.15
N LEU A 166 -73.41 -24.55 -13.08
CA LEU A 166 -72.77 -25.77 -13.57
C LEU A 166 -72.83 -25.82 -15.10
N PRO A 167 -71.79 -26.36 -15.77
CA PRO A 167 -71.85 -26.66 -17.20
C PRO A 167 -73.08 -27.48 -17.55
N GLN A 168 -73.66 -27.26 -18.74
CA GLN A 168 -74.92 -27.90 -19.15
C GLN A 168 -74.80 -29.43 -19.13
N GLU A 169 -73.62 -29.95 -19.45
CA GLU A 169 -73.25 -31.35 -19.45
C GLU A 169 -73.32 -31.95 -18.04
N ILE A 170 -72.92 -31.21 -17.02
CA ILE A 170 -72.97 -31.63 -15.62
C ILE A 170 -74.38 -31.43 -15.05
N ALA A 171 -75.01 -30.29 -15.35
CA ALA A 171 -76.32 -29.91 -14.81
C ALA A 171 -77.47 -30.87 -15.19
N SER A 172 -77.33 -31.61 -16.30
CA SER A 172 -78.27 -32.65 -16.72
C SER A 172 -78.13 -33.97 -15.93
N LEU A 173 -76.98 -34.21 -15.30
CA LEU A 173 -76.73 -35.39 -14.47
C LEU A 173 -77.16 -35.17 -13.00
N CYS A 174 -77.51 -33.94 -12.63
CA CYS A 174 -77.93 -33.62 -11.28
C CYS A 174 -79.39 -34.03 -11.04
N VAL A 175 -79.61 -34.91 -10.07
CA VAL A 175 -80.95 -35.24 -9.56
C VAL A 175 -81.33 -34.22 -8.49
N VAL A 176 -82.39 -33.44 -8.74
CA VAL A 176 -82.85 -32.39 -7.85
C VAL A 176 -84.14 -32.83 -7.16
N ALA A 177 -84.05 -33.24 -5.90
CA ALA A 177 -85.21 -33.58 -5.06
C ALA A 177 -85.72 -32.31 -4.35
N LEU A 178 -86.72 -31.64 -4.94
CA LEU A 178 -87.29 -30.38 -4.43
C LEU A 178 -88.79 -30.50 -4.12
N GLY A 179 -89.16 -31.13 -3.00
CA GLY A 179 -90.53 -31.10 -2.47
C GLY A 179 -91.62 -31.72 -3.38
N ASP A 180 -92.86 -31.69 -2.90
CA ASP A 180 -94.02 -32.37 -3.51
C ASP A 180 -94.66 -31.61 -4.70
N ASP A 181 -93.91 -30.72 -5.35
CA ASP A 181 -94.44 -29.92 -6.48
C ASP A 181 -94.32 -30.69 -7.81
N GLU A 182 -95.32 -30.56 -8.68
CA GLU A 182 -95.38 -31.16 -10.03
C GLU A 182 -94.14 -30.81 -10.89
N ARG A 183 -93.59 -29.61 -10.69
CA ARG A 183 -92.35 -29.16 -11.36
C ARG A 183 -91.09 -29.90 -10.89
N ALA A 184 -91.07 -30.39 -9.65
CA ALA A 184 -89.95 -31.15 -9.11
C ALA A 184 -89.97 -32.60 -9.62
N LEU A 185 -91.16 -33.19 -9.76
CA LEU A 185 -91.34 -34.48 -10.44
C LEU A 185 -90.87 -34.42 -11.90
N SER A 186 -91.29 -33.40 -12.65
CA SER A 186 -90.85 -33.22 -14.04
C SER A 186 -89.33 -33.01 -14.16
N ALA A 187 -88.72 -32.26 -13.24
CA ALA A 187 -87.26 -32.09 -13.20
C ALA A 187 -86.53 -33.39 -12.85
N LEU A 188 -87.09 -34.21 -11.96
CA LEU A 188 -86.58 -35.53 -11.61
C LEU A 188 -86.67 -36.48 -12.81
N GLU A 189 -87.82 -36.57 -13.47
CA GLU A 189 -88.02 -37.36 -14.68
C GLU A 189 -87.07 -36.94 -15.80
N SER A 190 -86.88 -35.63 -16.02
CA SER A 190 -85.94 -35.10 -17.02
C SER A 190 -84.49 -35.49 -16.72
N SER A 191 -84.04 -35.35 -15.47
CA SER A 191 -82.68 -35.76 -15.09
C SER A 191 -82.50 -37.28 -15.16
N VAL A 192 -83.49 -38.08 -14.75
CA VAL A 192 -83.45 -39.55 -14.84
C VAL A 192 -83.40 -39.97 -16.30
N ASN A 193 -84.28 -39.44 -17.16
CA ASN A 193 -84.27 -39.73 -18.59
C ASN A 193 -82.95 -39.29 -19.25
N GLY A 194 -82.36 -38.17 -18.83
CA GLY A 194 -81.05 -37.72 -19.30
C GLY A 194 -79.88 -38.62 -18.86
N ILE A 195 -79.94 -39.18 -17.65
CA ILE A 195 -78.95 -40.15 -17.16
C ILE A 195 -79.11 -41.49 -17.89
N THR A 196 -80.33 -41.99 -18.02
CA THR A 196 -80.63 -43.26 -18.68
C THR A 196 -80.25 -43.20 -20.16
N SER A 197 -80.57 -42.10 -20.85
CA SER A 197 -80.17 -41.93 -22.26
C SER A 197 -78.65 -41.90 -22.41
N ARG A 198 -77.92 -41.14 -21.60
CA ARG A 198 -76.46 -41.13 -21.63
C ARG A 198 -75.82 -42.46 -21.27
N HIS A 199 -76.41 -43.21 -20.35
CA HIS A 199 -75.95 -44.56 -20.03
C HIS A 199 -76.13 -45.51 -21.22
N HIS A 200 -77.20 -45.38 -22.00
CA HIS A 200 -77.40 -46.20 -23.20
C HIS A 200 -76.42 -45.88 -24.33
N TYR A 201 -76.01 -44.61 -24.48
CA TYR A 201 -75.01 -44.19 -25.48
C TYR A 201 -73.56 -44.19 -24.94
N TRP A 202 -73.33 -44.72 -23.74
CA TRP A 202 -72.00 -44.75 -23.15
C TRP A 202 -71.12 -45.81 -23.82
N GLU A 203 -70.15 -45.36 -24.61
CA GLU A 203 -69.10 -46.20 -25.19
C GLU A 203 -67.76 -45.92 -24.47
N PRO A 204 -67.27 -46.83 -23.62
CA PRO A 204 -66.06 -46.60 -22.82
C PRO A 204 -64.85 -46.21 -23.67
N ALA A 205 -64.59 -46.93 -24.77
CA ALA A 205 -63.40 -46.71 -25.60
C ALA A 205 -63.39 -45.33 -26.29
N LYS A 206 -64.53 -44.84 -26.78
CA LYS A 206 -64.60 -43.51 -27.43
C LYS A 206 -64.44 -42.38 -26.42
N ASN A 207 -65.07 -42.50 -25.25
CA ASN A 207 -64.97 -41.48 -24.22
C ASN A 207 -63.56 -41.40 -23.62
N GLU A 208 -62.86 -42.52 -23.50
CA GLU A 208 -61.47 -42.55 -23.02
C GLU A 208 -60.50 -41.85 -23.99
N VAL A 209 -60.69 -42.05 -25.30
CA VAL A 209 -59.94 -41.30 -26.34
C VAL A 209 -60.22 -39.79 -26.25
N GLU A 210 -61.48 -39.40 -26.06
CA GLU A 210 -61.84 -37.98 -25.94
C GLU A 210 -61.31 -37.35 -24.64
N ILE A 211 -61.33 -38.09 -23.52
CA ILE A 211 -60.71 -37.66 -22.26
C ILE A 211 -59.21 -37.44 -22.48
N GLN A 212 -58.52 -38.37 -23.13
CA GLN A 212 -57.09 -38.23 -23.40
C GLN A 212 -56.82 -36.99 -24.28
N ARG A 213 -57.58 -36.81 -25.36
CA ARG A 213 -57.44 -35.65 -26.26
C ARG A 213 -57.61 -34.32 -25.53
N LEU A 214 -58.61 -34.23 -24.64
CA LEU A 214 -58.86 -33.02 -23.84
C LEU A 214 -57.77 -32.81 -22.77
N THR A 215 -57.26 -33.89 -22.19
CA THR A 215 -56.15 -33.83 -21.22
C THR A 215 -54.86 -33.33 -21.88
N ASP A 216 -54.52 -33.84 -23.07
CA ASP A 216 -53.36 -33.39 -23.83
C ASP A 216 -53.48 -31.90 -24.20
N LYS A 217 -54.68 -31.46 -24.61
CA LYS A 217 -54.95 -30.04 -24.90
C LYS A 217 -54.81 -29.16 -23.67
N LEU A 218 -55.24 -29.62 -22.49
CA LEU A 218 -55.06 -28.91 -21.23
C LEU A 218 -53.58 -28.74 -20.89
N VAL A 219 -52.78 -29.82 -21.02
CA VAL A 219 -51.33 -29.79 -20.78
C VAL A 219 -50.64 -28.80 -21.70
N GLN A 220 -50.91 -28.84 -23.00
CA GLN A 220 -50.31 -27.91 -23.96
C GLN A 220 -50.66 -26.45 -23.65
N SER A 221 -51.90 -26.17 -23.27
CA SER A 221 -52.35 -24.80 -22.94
C SER A 221 -51.62 -24.27 -21.69
N LYS A 222 -51.46 -25.10 -20.66
CA LYS A 222 -50.71 -24.75 -19.44
C LYS A 222 -49.22 -24.51 -19.70
N MET A 223 -48.60 -25.33 -20.55
CA MET A 223 -47.20 -25.14 -20.92
C MET A 223 -46.99 -23.82 -21.66
N HIS A 224 -47.92 -23.45 -22.54
CA HIS A 224 -47.87 -22.18 -23.25
C HIS A 224 -48.03 -20.97 -22.31
N GLU A 225 -48.99 -21.02 -21.38
CA GLU A 225 -49.17 -19.98 -20.36
C GLU A 225 -47.91 -19.79 -19.50
N ASN A 226 -47.33 -20.88 -19.00
CA ASN A 226 -46.10 -20.83 -18.21
C ASN A 226 -44.91 -20.25 -18.99
N ALA A 227 -44.79 -20.57 -20.28
CA ALA A 227 -43.75 -20.01 -21.13
C ALA A 227 -43.90 -18.49 -21.30
N ILE A 228 -45.13 -18.01 -21.51
CA ILE A 228 -45.42 -16.57 -21.61
C ILE A 228 -45.12 -15.86 -20.28
N LEU A 229 -45.53 -16.45 -19.14
CA LEU A 229 -45.25 -15.89 -17.82
C LEU A 229 -43.75 -15.82 -17.53
N ALA A 230 -42.99 -16.84 -17.92
CA ALA A 230 -41.53 -16.85 -17.77
C ALA A 230 -40.86 -15.75 -18.61
N GLU A 231 -41.32 -15.55 -19.85
CA GLU A 231 -40.79 -14.48 -20.70
C GLU A 231 -41.16 -13.08 -20.17
N PHE A 232 -42.39 -12.90 -19.67
CA PHE A 232 -42.81 -11.66 -19.04
C PHE A 232 -41.97 -11.35 -17.79
N GLN A 233 -41.64 -12.37 -16.98
CA GLN A 233 -40.73 -12.22 -15.86
C GLN A 233 -39.34 -11.82 -16.35
N ARG A 234 -38.77 -12.49 -17.35
CA ARG A 234 -37.45 -12.18 -17.93
C ARG A 234 -37.34 -10.72 -18.39
N ILE A 235 -38.35 -10.22 -19.10
CA ILE A 235 -38.42 -8.82 -19.54
C ILE A 235 -38.46 -7.87 -18.34
N ARG A 236 -39.27 -8.17 -17.33
CA ARG A 236 -39.35 -7.34 -16.11
C ARG A 236 -38.06 -7.33 -15.29
N THR A 237 -37.37 -8.45 -15.14
CA THR A 237 -36.09 -8.49 -14.42
C THR A 237 -35.02 -7.70 -15.17
N ALA A 238 -34.97 -7.81 -16.50
CA ALA A 238 -34.05 -7.02 -17.32
C ALA A 238 -34.25 -5.50 -17.19
N GLU A 239 -35.49 -5.04 -16.95
CA GLU A 239 -35.80 -3.61 -16.76
C GLU A 239 -35.51 -3.10 -15.33
N THR A 240 -35.56 -3.97 -14.33
CA THR A 240 -35.56 -3.57 -12.91
C THR A 240 -34.27 -3.88 -12.15
N GLU A 241 -33.40 -4.75 -12.67
CA GLU A 241 -32.12 -5.03 -12.01
C GLU A 241 -31.08 -3.92 -12.23
N PRO A 242 -30.38 -3.50 -11.17
CA PRO A 242 -29.31 -2.51 -11.29
C PRO A 242 -28.09 -3.11 -11.98
N VAL A 243 -27.62 -2.47 -13.04
CA VAL A 243 -26.41 -2.85 -13.76
C VAL A 243 -25.25 -1.96 -13.29
N ASN A 244 -24.06 -2.56 -13.15
CA ASN A 244 -22.80 -1.83 -12.95
C ASN A 244 -21.80 -2.27 -14.03
N PRO A 245 -21.73 -1.55 -15.17
CA PRO A 245 -20.85 -1.91 -16.28
C PRO A 245 -19.36 -1.70 -16.01
N GLY A 246 -18.97 -1.12 -14.87
CA GLY A 246 -17.58 -0.77 -14.57
C GLY A 246 -17.05 0.42 -15.38
N ILE A 247 -17.93 1.23 -15.97
CA ILE A 247 -17.58 2.45 -16.71
C ILE A 247 -17.80 3.66 -15.79
N GLY A 248 -16.73 4.25 -15.28
CA GLY A 248 -16.79 5.39 -14.37
C GLY A 248 -17.68 5.13 -13.13
N ASN A 249 -18.56 6.08 -12.82
CA ASN A 249 -19.51 6.00 -11.70
C ASN A 249 -20.96 5.71 -12.16
N TYR A 250 -21.13 5.14 -13.35
CA TYR A 250 -22.45 4.77 -13.86
C TYR A 250 -22.91 3.44 -13.26
N SER A 251 -23.92 3.50 -12.39
CA SER A 251 -24.59 2.34 -11.82
C SER A 251 -26.07 2.60 -11.62
N GLY A 252 -26.89 1.55 -11.68
CA GLY A 252 -28.34 1.62 -11.49
C GLY A 252 -29.10 0.93 -12.62
N THR A 253 -30.42 1.14 -12.69
CA THR A 253 -31.25 0.57 -13.76
C THR A 253 -30.92 1.19 -15.10
N LEU A 254 -31.16 0.45 -16.20
CA LEU A 254 -30.96 0.95 -17.56
C LEU A 254 -31.69 2.28 -17.82
N SER A 255 -32.92 2.42 -17.30
CA SER A 255 -33.70 3.66 -17.39
C SER A 255 -33.06 4.84 -16.65
N ASN A 256 -32.54 4.62 -15.45
CA ASN A 256 -31.89 5.68 -14.67
C ASN A 256 -30.58 6.14 -15.32
N ILE A 257 -29.82 5.17 -15.84
CA ILE A 257 -28.59 5.46 -16.58
C ILE A 257 -28.94 6.22 -17.86
N ALA A 258 -29.97 5.82 -18.63
CA ALA A 258 -30.38 6.51 -19.85
C ALA A 258 -30.81 7.97 -19.58
N ALA A 259 -31.60 8.18 -18.53
CA ALA A 259 -32.01 9.52 -18.09
C ALA A 259 -30.81 10.38 -17.65
N ARG A 260 -29.79 9.76 -17.03
CA ARG A 260 -28.54 10.45 -16.65
C ARG A 260 -27.72 10.82 -17.88
N LEU A 261 -27.51 9.89 -18.82
CA LEU A 261 -26.80 10.17 -20.07
C LEU A 261 -27.45 11.32 -20.85
N GLN A 262 -28.78 11.37 -20.90
CA GLN A 262 -29.49 12.46 -21.59
C GLN A 262 -29.30 13.82 -20.91
N ARG A 263 -29.26 13.88 -19.57
CA ARG A 263 -28.97 15.12 -18.83
C ARG A 263 -27.55 15.60 -19.04
N GLU A 264 -26.60 14.67 -19.06
CA GLU A 264 -25.17 14.97 -19.20
C GLU A 264 -24.76 15.24 -20.67
N LYS A 265 -25.66 15.01 -21.63
CA LYS A 265 -25.43 15.20 -23.07
C LYS A 265 -25.00 16.63 -23.44
N GLU A 266 -25.57 17.65 -22.80
CA GLU A 266 -25.18 19.04 -23.08
C GLU A 266 -23.74 19.34 -22.65
N GLN A 267 -23.27 18.70 -21.58
CA GLN A 267 -21.95 18.91 -21.00
C GLN A 267 -20.87 18.06 -21.67
N TYR A 268 -21.18 16.81 -22.03
CA TYR A 268 -20.19 15.83 -22.52
C TYR A 268 -20.39 15.40 -23.98
N GLY A 269 -21.52 15.75 -24.60
CA GLY A 269 -21.86 15.36 -25.98
C GLY A 269 -21.00 16.00 -27.07
N TRP A 270 -20.01 16.82 -26.71
CA TRP A 270 -19.01 17.35 -27.63
C TRP A 270 -17.98 16.29 -28.05
N LEU A 271 -17.77 15.24 -27.25
CA LEU A 271 -16.89 14.12 -27.57
C LEU A 271 -17.63 13.12 -28.46
N LYS A 272 -17.50 13.30 -29.78
CA LYS A 272 -18.27 12.54 -30.78
C LYS A 272 -17.60 11.23 -31.22
N ASP A 273 -16.36 11.02 -30.81
CA ASP A 273 -15.59 9.83 -31.17
C ASP A 273 -16.14 8.56 -30.50
N ALA A 274 -16.14 7.45 -31.24
CA ALA A 274 -16.47 6.13 -30.71
C ALA A 274 -15.27 5.57 -29.93
N ILE A 275 -15.01 6.11 -28.75
CA ILE A 275 -13.88 5.69 -27.91
C ILE A 275 -14.13 4.24 -27.46
N SER A 276 -13.17 3.36 -27.74
CA SER A 276 -13.17 1.97 -27.29
C SER A 276 -12.55 1.86 -25.89
N ASN A 277 -13.01 0.89 -25.09
CA ASN A 277 -12.44 0.57 -23.77
C ASN A 277 -10.99 0.03 -23.83
N THR A 278 -10.46 -0.16 -25.04
CA THR A 278 -9.06 -0.55 -25.30
C THR A 278 -8.12 0.65 -25.44
N ALA A 279 -8.62 1.88 -25.34
CA ALA A 279 -7.78 3.07 -25.30
C ALA A 279 -6.89 3.02 -24.05
N ASN A 280 -5.59 3.21 -24.27
CA ASN A 280 -4.54 3.16 -23.26
C ASN A 280 -4.94 4.02 -22.03
N PRO A 281 -4.89 3.52 -20.78
CA PRO A 281 -5.33 4.23 -19.57
C PRO A 281 -4.56 5.53 -19.23
N VAL A 282 -3.68 5.98 -20.12
CA VAL A 282 -2.71 7.06 -19.91
C VAL A 282 -3.28 8.45 -20.23
N LEU A 283 -4.30 8.57 -21.09
CA LEU A 283 -4.88 9.88 -21.43
C LEU A 283 -5.85 10.37 -20.34
N ASN A 284 -5.37 11.24 -19.46
CA ASN A 284 -6.12 11.88 -18.38
C ASN A 284 -6.29 13.40 -18.60
N ASN A 285 -7.06 14.05 -17.71
CA ASN A 285 -7.36 15.49 -17.81
C ASN A 285 -6.09 16.36 -17.83
N GLU A 286 -5.12 16.07 -16.95
CA GLU A 286 -3.89 16.85 -16.79
C GLU A 286 -2.99 16.77 -18.03
N MET A 287 -2.83 15.57 -18.62
CA MET A 287 -2.06 15.38 -19.85
C MET A 287 -2.69 16.10 -21.04
N LEU A 288 -4.02 16.09 -21.17
CA LEU A 288 -4.71 16.79 -22.26
C LEU A 288 -4.70 18.31 -22.10
N GLN A 289 -4.76 18.82 -20.87
CA GLN A 289 -4.53 20.24 -20.60
C GLN A 289 -3.09 20.65 -20.96
N GLY A 290 -2.10 19.82 -20.60
CA GLY A 290 -0.70 19.99 -21.02
C GLY A 290 -0.55 20.00 -22.54
N TYR A 291 -1.19 19.05 -23.21
CA TYR A 291 -1.24 18.96 -24.67
C TYR A 291 -1.84 20.22 -25.33
N LEU A 292 -2.97 20.72 -24.84
CA LEU A 292 -3.60 21.95 -25.32
C LEU A 292 -2.68 23.17 -25.12
N LYS A 293 -1.99 23.25 -23.98
CA LYS A 293 -0.99 24.29 -23.73
C LYS A 293 0.17 24.20 -24.72
N ASP A 294 0.66 23.00 -25.00
CA ASP A 294 1.74 22.77 -25.97
C ASP A 294 1.31 23.10 -27.41
N LEU A 295 0.07 22.80 -27.80
CA LEU A 295 -0.51 23.22 -29.09
C LEU A 295 -0.56 24.76 -29.24
N ARG A 296 -0.84 25.48 -28.15
CA ARG A 296 -0.93 26.95 -28.14
C ARG A 296 0.43 27.64 -28.08
N GLN A 297 1.42 27.03 -27.44
CA GLN A 297 2.72 27.67 -27.12
C GLN A 297 3.85 27.29 -28.06
N LEU A 298 3.83 26.09 -28.66
CA LEU A 298 4.88 25.64 -29.58
C LEU A 298 4.54 26.11 -31.00
N LEU A 299 5.28 27.11 -31.48
CA LEU A 299 5.10 27.64 -32.83
C LEU A 299 5.70 26.69 -33.88
N PRO A 300 5.09 26.54 -35.08
CA PRO A 300 5.64 25.69 -36.13
C PRO A 300 7.09 26.03 -36.54
N SER A 301 7.47 27.31 -36.45
CA SER A 301 8.84 27.76 -36.71
C SER A 301 9.86 27.23 -35.70
N GLN A 302 9.46 27.00 -34.45
CA GLN A 302 10.32 26.47 -33.40
C GLN A 302 10.51 24.95 -33.56
N GLU A 303 9.51 24.23 -34.05
CA GLU A 303 9.58 22.78 -34.21
C GLU A 303 10.70 22.31 -35.14
N VAL A 304 10.95 23.07 -36.21
CA VAL A 304 12.04 22.77 -37.16
C VAL A 304 13.39 22.79 -36.44
N VAL A 305 13.58 23.74 -35.52
CA VAL A 305 14.81 23.89 -34.72
C VAL A 305 14.91 22.81 -33.64
N LEU A 306 13.79 22.43 -33.00
CA LEU A 306 13.76 21.38 -31.97
C LEU A 306 14.03 19.98 -32.53
N LYS A 307 13.81 19.76 -33.83
CA LYS A 307 14.14 18.52 -34.57
C LYS A 307 15.62 18.40 -34.94
N LEU A 308 16.42 19.46 -34.75
CA LEU A 308 17.86 19.41 -34.99
C LEU A 308 18.54 18.44 -34.01
N ASN A 309 19.69 17.91 -34.40
CA ASN A 309 20.50 17.07 -33.52
C ASN A 309 21.05 17.89 -32.35
N LEU A 310 20.83 17.37 -31.14
CA LEU A 310 21.24 17.95 -29.87
C LEU A 310 22.02 16.91 -29.06
N ILE A 311 22.75 17.38 -28.05
CA ILE A 311 23.31 16.53 -27.01
C ILE A 311 22.44 16.64 -25.76
N ASP A 312 22.31 15.53 -25.05
CA ASP A 312 21.68 15.50 -23.74
C ASP A 312 22.50 16.38 -22.77
N PRO A 313 21.91 17.43 -22.16
CA PRO A 313 22.61 18.30 -21.23
C PRO A 313 23.23 17.56 -20.04
N GLU A 314 22.67 16.42 -19.63
CA GLU A 314 23.18 15.61 -18.51
C GLU A 314 24.49 14.87 -18.85
N LYS A 315 24.86 14.78 -20.13
CA LYS A 315 26.16 14.24 -20.58
C LYS A 315 27.26 15.29 -20.61
N LEU A 316 26.91 16.56 -20.38
CA LEU A 316 27.86 17.67 -20.35
C LEU A 316 28.32 17.94 -18.92
N LEU A 317 29.48 18.59 -18.79
CA LEU A 317 30.05 18.93 -17.50
C LEU A 317 29.15 19.97 -16.82
N SER A 318 28.87 19.80 -15.52
CA SER A 318 28.09 20.79 -14.79
C SER A 318 28.87 22.10 -14.65
N PRO A 319 28.21 23.25 -14.43
CA PRO A 319 28.92 24.52 -14.20
C PRO A 319 29.90 24.45 -13.03
N VAL A 320 29.55 23.73 -11.97
CA VAL A 320 30.41 23.54 -10.79
C VAL A 320 31.64 22.71 -11.16
N ASP A 321 31.44 21.57 -11.83
CA ASP A 321 32.56 20.71 -12.25
C ASP A 321 33.46 21.43 -13.27
N PHE A 322 32.88 22.27 -14.14
CA PHE A 322 33.63 23.11 -15.07
C PHE A 322 34.53 24.10 -14.33
N PHE A 323 34.00 24.80 -13.33
CA PHE A 323 34.76 25.72 -12.48
C PHE A 323 35.89 25.01 -11.73
N ASP A 324 35.59 23.86 -11.13
CA ASP A 324 36.56 23.08 -10.36
C ASP A 324 37.70 22.56 -11.26
N CYS A 325 37.36 22.00 -12.42
CA CYS A 325 38.36 21.53 -13.39
C CYS A 325 39.22 22.67 -13.93
N LYS A 326 38.61 23.82 -14.25
CA LYS A 326 39.34 25.01 -14.71
C LYS A 326 40.30 25.52 -13.65
N THR A 327 39.82 25.67 -12.41
CA THR A 327 40.63 26.16 -11.29
C THR A 327 41.79 25.22 -10.99
N ALA A 328 41.55 23.90 -11.06
CA ALA A 328 42.59 22.88 -10.90
C ALA A 328 43.63 22.94 -12.04
N GLU A 329 43.19 23.09 -13.29
CA GLU A 329 44.05 23.25 -14.47
C GLU A 329 44.94 24.51 -14.33
N GLU A 330 44.34 25.67 -14.03
CA GLU A 330 45.05 26.94 -13.84
C GLU A 330 46.05 26.89 -12.66
N THR A 331 45.65 26.28 -11.53
CA THR A 331 46.51 26.14 -10.35
C THR A 331 47.71 25.24 -10.65
N ALA A 332 47.47 24.08 -11.27
CA ALA A 332 48.54 23.16 -11.64
C ALA A 332 49.48 23.80 -12.68
N GLN A 333 48.94 24.48 -13.68
CA GLN A 333 49.72 25.18 -14.70
C GLN A 333 50.58 26.31 -14.12
N SER A 334 50.02 27.15 -13.25
CA SER A 334 50.75 28.24 -12.58
C SER A 334 51.90 27.71 -11.73
N ARG A 335 51.67 26.63 -10.97
CA ARG A 335 52.71 25.96 -10.20
C ARG A 335 53.78 25.34 -11.09
N LEU A 336 53.41 24.72 -12.21
CA LEU A 336 54.37 24.19 -13.19
C LEU A 336 55.26 25.30 -13.75
N GLU A 337 54.70 26.45 -14.13
CA GLU A 337 55.47 27.61 -14.61
C GLU A 337 56.52 28.07 -13.59
N ASN A 338 56.15 28.10 -12.29
CA ASN A 338 57.08 28.49 -11.24
C ASN A 338 58.27 27.53 -11.10
N VAL A 339 58.06 26.22 -11.34
CA VAL A 339 59.11 25.20 -11.18
C VAL A 339 59.84 24.89 -12.50
N LYS A 340 59.35 25.38 -13.66
CA LYS A 340 60.01 25.19 -14.98
C LYS A 340 61.45 25.71 -15.04
N VAL A 341 61.75 26.79 -14.32
CA VAL A 341 63.12 27.34 -14.25
C VAL A 341 64.07 26.36 -13.57
N ASP A 342 63.62 25.73 -12.49
CA ASP A 342 64.40 24.74 -11.75
C ASP A 342 64.59 23.46 -12.57
N LEU A 343 63.56 23.04 -13.31
CA LEU A 343 63.69 21.91 -14.23
C LEU A 343 64.77 22.13 -15.30
N ARG A 344 64.76 23.30 -15.96
CA ARG A 344 65.75 23.63 -17.01
C ARG A 344 67.17 23.65 -16.48
N ARG A 345 67.36 24.02 -15.21
CA ARG A 345 68.66 24.01 -14.53
C ARG A 345 69.15 22.58 -14.26
N LEU A 346 68.25 21.64 -13.97
CA LEU A 346 68.60 20.26 -13.61
C LEU A 346 68.97 19.39 -14.82
N GLY A 347 68.49 19.70 -16.03
CA GLY A 347 68.88 19.01 -17.27
C GLY A 347 68.56 17.51 -17.35
N LYS A 348 67.66 17.01 -16.48
CA LYS A 348 67.33 15.57 -16.32
C LYS A 348 65.89 15.26 -16.77
N GLU A 349 65.56 15.58 -18.02
CA GLU A 349 64.23 15.27 -18.58
C GLU A 349 63.95 13.75 -18.62
N SER A 350 64.98 12.93 -18.81
CA SER A 350 64.89 11.47 -18.91
C SER A 350 64.31 10.78 -17.68
N LYS A 351 64.41 11.40 -16.49
CA LYS A 351 63.87 10.82 -15.24
C LYS A 351 62.37 11.09 -15.06
N ARG A 352 61.82 12.13 -15.70
CA ARG A 352 60.40 12.49 -15.58
C ARG A 352 59.50 11.39 -16.12
N GLU A 353 59.81 10.84 -17.29
CA GLU A 353 59.05 9.74 -17.88
C GLU A 353 59.10 8.46 -17.05
N LEU A 354 60.21 8.22 -16.36
CA LEU A 354 60.35 7.08 -15.45
C LEU A 354 59.47 7.27 -14.21
N TYR A 355 59.52 8.44 -13.58
CA TYR A 355 58.77 8.73 -12.36
C TYR A 355 57.26 8.88 -12.60
N MET A 356 56.83 9.28 -13.80
CA MET A 356 55.40 9.25 -14.19
C MET A 356 54.78 7.85 -14.12
N LYS A 357 55.57 6.77 -14.14
CA LYS A 357 55.07 5.39 -14.00
C LYS A 357 54.80 4.99 -12.55
N ILE A 358 55.36 5.73 -11.60
CA ILE A 358 55.15 5.48 -10.16
C ILE A 358 53.74 5.97 -9.81
N PRO A 359 52.91 5.19 -9.09
CA PRO A 359 51.59 5.64 -8.64
C PRO A 359 51.63 6.96 -7.86
N GLN A 360 50.67 7.86 -8.11
CA GLN A 360 50.60 9.18 -7.47
C GLN A 360 50.67 9.10 -5.94
N GLU A 361 49.96 8.15 -5.32
CA GLU A 361 49.97 7.96 -3.86
C GLU A 361 51.37 7.65 -3.32
N GLN A 362 52.15 6.83 -4.03
CA GLN A 362 53.53 6.51 -3.64
C GLN A 362 54.45 7.73 -3.81
N ARG A 363 54.28 8.50 -4.89
CA ARG A 363 55.07 9.74 -5.10
C ARG A 363 54.77 10.77 -4.02
N GLN A 364 53.50 10.97 -3.67
CA GLN A 364 53.10 11.89 -2.60
C GLN A 364 53.63 11.46 -1.23
N ALA A 365 53.67 10.16 -0.93
CA ALA A 365 54.26 9.66 0.30
C ALA A 365 55.77 9.94 0.37
N VAL A 366 56.49 9.78 -0.75
CA VAL A 366 57.93 10.11 -0.84
C VAL A 366 58.15 11.61 -0.71
N ILE A 367 57.36 12.44 -1.40
CA ILE A 367 57.40 13.90 -1.31
C ILE A 367 57.19 14.35 0.15
N ALA A 368 56.18 13.82 0.85
CA ALA A 368 55.90 14.17 2.23
C ALA A 368 57.07 13.85 3.19
N LEU A 369 57.74 12.70 3.01
CA LEU A 369 58.94 12.38 3.78
C LEU A 369 60.12 13.30 3.43
N LEU A 370 60.28 13.64 2.15
CA LEU A 370 61.29 14.59 1.70
C LEU A 370 61.04 15.99 2.26
N ASP A 371 59.80 16.47 2.28
CA ASP A 371 59.40 17.74 2.91
C ASP A 371 59.80 17.75 4.39
N GLN A 372 59.37 16.75 5.16
CA GLN A 372 59.70 16.64 6.58
C GLN A 372 61.22 16.64 6.82
N LEU A 373 61.96 15.90 5.99
CA LEU A 373 63.41 15.77 6.11
C LEU A 373 64.13 17.07 5.74
N LEU A 374 63.77 17.68 4.60
CA LEU A 374 64.36 18.92 4.11
C LEU A 374 64.04 20.09 5.04
N ASP A 375 62.82 20.17 5.57
CA ASP A 375 62.44 21.19 6.55
C ASP A 375 63.26 21.07 7.84
N THR A 376 63.44 19.84 8.34
CA THR A 376 64.26 19.59 9.53
C THR A 376 65.72 19.96 9.26
N LEU A 377 66.29 19.59 8.11
CA LEU A 377 67.65 19.97 7.74
C LEU A 377 67.82 21.49 7.56
N ASN A 378 66.86 22.16 6.91
CA ASN A 378 66.88 23.60 6.76
C ASN A 378 66.79 24.31 8.12
N ALA A 379 65.94 23.82 9.04
CA ALA A 379 65.86 24.36 10.39
C ALA A 379 67.16 24.19 11.19
N LEU A 380 67.89 23.10 10.93
CA LEU A 380 69.19 22.81 11.55
C LEU A 380 70.33 23.68 10.99
N ASP A 381 70.26 24.06 9.72
CA ASP A 381 71.26 24.92 9.06
C ASP A 381 71.34 26.34 9.66
N TYR A 382 70.28 26.82 10.31
CA TYR A 382 70.27 28.14 10.96
C TYR A 382 70.93 28.17 12.34
N HIS A 383 71.34 27.03 12.91
CA HIS A 383 72.02 27.00 14.20
C HIS A 383 73.49 27.41 14.07
N SER A 384 73.97 28.26 14.98
CA SER A 384 75.35 28.77 14.98
C SER A 384 76.42 27.74 15.40
N TYR A 385 76.02 26.54 15.80
CA TYR A 385 76.93 25.53 16.34
C TYR A 385 77.49 24.60 15.26
N PRO A 386 78.82 24.55 15.05
CA PRO A 386 79.43 23.74 13.99
C PRO A 386 79.16 22.23 14.10
N TRP A 387 78.94 21.72 15.32
CA TRP A 387 78.69 20.30 15.55
C TRP A 387 77.33 19.83 15.02
N VAL A 388 76.34 20.74 14.90
CA VAL A 388 74.96 20.39 14.50
C VAL A 388 74.92 19.83 13.08
N ARG A 389 75.60 20.48 12.13
CA ARG A 389 75.67 20.03 10.73
C ARG A 389 76.35 18.67 10.61
N LYS A 390 77.44 18.46 11.36
CA LYS A 390 78.14 17.17 11.41
C LYS A 390 77.24 16.08 12.00
N ALA A 391 76.53 16.38 13.08
CA ALA A 391 75.62 15.46 13.73
C ALA A 391 74.46 15.05 12.79
N ALA A 392 73.86 16.02 12.09
CA ALA A 392 72.83 15.76 11.09
C ALA A 392 73.31 14.81 9.99
N GLN A 393 74.51 15.04 9.44
CA GLN A 393 75.09 14.15 8.43
C GLN A 393 75.38 12.75 8.98
N GLU A 394 75.97 12.63 10.17
CA GLU A 394 76.25 11.33 10.78
C GLU A 394 74.97 10.55 11.10
N VAL A 395 73.88 11.21 11.51
CA VAL A 395 72.58 10.57 11.73
C VAL A 395 71.96 10.08 10.41
N MET A 396 72.04 10.88 9.35
CA MET A 396 71.60 10.49 7.99
C MET A 396 72.38 9.29 7.44
N ASP A 397 73.67 9.18 7.81
CA ASP A 397 74.53 8.04 7.48
C ASP A 397 74.30 6.80 8.38
N GLY A 398 73.38 6.86 9.34
CA GLY A 398 73.10 5.75 10.28
C GLY A 398 74.09 5.61 11.43
N ARG A 399 74.85 6.67 11.75
CA ARG A 399 75.79 6.75 12.88
C ARG A 399 75.21 7.53 14.08
N GLN A 400 73.94 7.33 14.40
CA GLN A 400 73.24 8.09 15.46
C GLN A 400 73.64 7.71 16.89
N SER A 401 74.18 6.50 17.13
CA SER A 401 74.38 5.97 18.49
C SER A 401 75.24 6.86 19.40
N VAL A 402 76.23 7.56 18.83
CA VAL A 402 77.08 8.50 19.59
C VAL A 402 76.26 9.69 20.11
N TRP A 403 75.38 10.22 19.27
CA TRP A 403 74.51 11.36 19.57
C TRP A 403 73.38 10.98 20.53
N GLU A 404 72.84 9.77 20.43
CA GLU A 404 71.87 9.22 21.39
C GLU A 404 72.49 9.07 22.79
N ILE A 405 73.73 8.56 22.87
CA ILE A 405 74.46 8.44 24.13
C ILE A 405 74.71 9.83 24.73
N LEU A 406 75.12 10.81 23.91
CA LEU A 406 75.33 12.19 24.34
C LEU A 406 74.04 12.81 24.90
N LEU A 407 72.91 12.69 24.19
CA LEU A 407 71.61 13.19 24.65
C LEU A 407 71.20 12.51 25.96
N ARG A 408 71.27 11.17 26.02
CA ARG A 408 70.86 10.40 27.20
C ARG A 408 71.68 10.76 28.44
N LYS A 409 73.01 10.80 28.33
CA LYS A 409 73.89 11.19 29.44
C LYS A 409 73.63 12.64 29.87
N SER A 410 73.43 13.54 28.90
CA SER A 410 73.14 14.94 29.20
C SER A 410 71.83 15.12 29.95
N LEU A 411 70.76 14.45 29.51
CA LEU A 411 69.46 14.46 30.19
C LEU A 411 69.54 13.87 31.61
N GLN A 412 70.35 12.83 31.81
CA GLN A 412 70.57 12.23 33.14
C GLN A 412 71.20 13.24 34.11
N HIS A 413 72.29 13.90 33.72
CA HIS A 413 72.95 14.91 34.55
C HIS A 413 72.06 16.14 34.78
N LEU A 414 71.40 16.65 33.72
CA LEU A 414 70.46 17.77 33.85
C LEU A 414 69.27 17.46 34.75
N LYS A 415 68.81 16.20 34.80
CA LYS A 415 67.76 15.78 35.72
C LYS A 415 68.21 15.92 37.18
N THR A 416 69.40 15.45 37.51
CA THR A 416 69.98 15.59 38.86
C THR A 416 70.21 17.05 39.24
N ILE A 417 70.74 17.86 38.30
CA ILE A 417 70.94 19.31 38.49
C ILE A 417 69.60 20.00 38.80
N LYS A 418 68.56 19.77 37.99
CA LYS A 418 67.24 20.40 38.16
C LYS A 418 66.59 20.13 39.52
N GLN A 419 66.93 19.03 40.19
CA GLN A 419 66.37 18.70 41.50
C GLN A 419 66.93 19.56 42.64
N SER A 420 68.13 20.11 42.46
CA SER A 420 68.87 20.79 43.54
C SER A 420 69.29 22.21 43.19
N ILE A 421 69.27 22.60 41.91
CA ILE A 421 69.81 23.89 41.44
C ILE A 421 69.14 25.09 42.10
N ASP A 422 67.81 25.09 42.28
CA ASP A 422 67.06 26.23 42.84
C ASP A 422 67.52 26.61 44.26
N ARG A 423 68.09 25.66 45.02
CA ARG A 423 68.61 25.89 46.38
C ARG A 423 70.00 26.51 46.38
N VAL A 424 70.73 26.40 45.28
CA VAL A 424 72.16 26.75 45.19
C VAL A 424 72.46 27.83 44.14
N THR A 425 71.47 28.25 43.34
CA THR A 425 71.64 29.28 42.29
C THR A 425 72.14 30.61 42.85
N GLU A 426 71.57 31.08 43.96
CA GLU A 426 71.95 32.36 44.58
C GLU A 426 73.08 32.22 45.61
N VAL A 427 73.59 31.01 45.80
CA VAL A 427 74.61 30.72 46.80
C VAL A 427 75.98 31.16 46.29
N LYS A 428 76.60 32.09 47.02
CA LYS A 428 77.98 32.53 46.78
C LYS A 428 78.92 31.85 47.75
N ILE A 429 79.75 30.94 47.24
CA ILE A 429 80.80 30.31 48.03
C ILE A 429 82.13 31.02 47.82
N THR A 430 82.81 31.36 48.92
CA THR A 430 84.14 31.97 48.91
C THR A 430 85.11 31.17 49.77
N GLY A 431 86.39 31.20 49.40
CA GLY A 431 87.48 30.68 50.24
C GLY A 431 87.80 29.19 50.10
N ILE A 432 87.26 28.51 49.09
CA ILE A 432 87.67 27.14 48.72
C ILE A 432 89.14 27.07 48.23
N GLY A 433 89.70 28.17 47.70
CA GLY A 433 91.14 28.33 47.51
C GLY A 433 91.82 27.23 46.68
N GLY A 434 91.28 26.91 45.49
CA GLY A 434 91.89 25.94 44.56
C GLY A 434 91.94 24.49 45.04
N LYS A 435 91.31 24.17 46.18
CA LYS A 435 91.19 22.80 46.71
C LYS A 435 90.26 21.98 45.83
N ASP A 436 90.54 20.68 45.70
CA ASP A 436 89.69 19.72 45.00
C ASP A 436 88.30 19.67 45.66
N LEU A 437 87.25 19.97 44.89
CA LEU A 437 85.87 20.00 45.36
C LEU A 437 85.41 18.66 45.94
N ARG A 438 85.96 17.53 45.49
CA ARG A 438 85.64 16.20 46.04
C ARG A 438 86.15 16.05 47.47
N VAL A 439 87.37 16.53 47.71
CA VAL A 439 87.99 16.54 49.05
C VAL A 439 87.25 17.52 49.97
N VAL A 440 86.87 18.69 49.45
CA VAL A 440 86.05 19.68 50.17
C VAL A 440 84.70 19.08 50.57
N LYS A 441 84.04 18.36 49.66
CA LYS A 441 82.78 17.66 49.93
C LYS A 441 82.91 16.58 50.98
N GLU A 442 83.95 15.75 50.88
CA GLU A 442 84.23 14.70 51.88
C GLU A 442 84.44 15.30 53.27
N HIS A 443 85.23 16.36 53.36
CA HIS A 443 85.44 17.09 54.61
C HIS A 443 84.15 17.73 55.15
N ALA A 444 83.31 18.29 54.28
CA ALA A 444 82.03 18.88 54.67
C ALA A 444 81.05 17.82 55.20
N LEU A 445 80.98 16.64 54.57
CA LEU A 445 80.17 15.51 55.02
C LEU A 445 80.65 14.95 56.36
N ASN A 446 81.97 14.82 56.55
CA ASN A 446 82.56 14.37 57.82
C ASN A 446 82.25 15.34 58.97
N LEU A 447 82.31 16.65 58.71
CA LEU A 447 81.97 17.69 59.67
C LEU A 447 80.46 17.72 59.98
N LEU A 448 79.63 17.56 58.94
CA LEU A 448 78.17 17.49 59.04
C LEU A 448 77.71 16.28 59.87
N ALA A 449 78.33 15.11 59.66
CA ALA A 449 78.07 13.89 60.43
C ALA A 449 78.46 14.05 61.91
N HIS A 450 79.57 14.75 62.20
CA HIS A 450 79.98 15.04 63.57
C HIS A 450 79.02 15.97 64.29
N LEU A 451 78.59 17.06 63.64
CA LEU A 451 77.63 18.02 64.19
C LEU A 451 76.24 17.40 64.40
N SER A 452 75.83 16.48 63.53
CA SER A 452 74.54 15.78 63.64
C SER A 452 74.50 14.77 64.79
N ASN A 453 75.65 14.24 65.23
CA ASN A 453 75.76 13.30 66.35
C ASN A 453 76.03 14.00 67.70
N ALA A 454 75.62 15.28 67.84
CA ALA A 454 75.77 16.14 69.03
C ALA A 454 77.22 16.51 69.43
N GLY A 455 78.18 16.41 68.50
CA GLY A 455 79.55 16.88 68.71
C GLY A 455 79.63 18.41 68.68
N SER A 456 80.21 19.03 69.72
CA SER A 456 80.49 20.48 69.72
C SER A 456 81.90 20.76 69.20
N LEU A 457 82.06 21.80 68.38
CA LEU A 457 83.36 22.27 67.91
C LEU A 457 84.20 22.98 69.00
N ARG A 458 83.67 23.10 70.23
CA ARG A 458 84.28 23.88 71.33
C ARG A 458 85.47 23.19 72.02
N PHE A 459 85.66 21.88 71.85
CA PHE A 459 86.74 21.12 72.50
C PHE A 459 87.78 20.64 71.49
N GLY A 460 88.64 21.57 71.04
CA GLY A 460 89.64 21.36 69.97
C GLY A 460 90.59 20.15 70.12
N ILE A 461 90.80 19.66 71.34
CA ILE A 461 91.80 18.63 71.65
C ILE A 461 91.26 17.20 71.38
N PHE A 462 89.95 16.97 71.57
CA PHE A 462 89.29 15.64 71.49
C PHE A 462 88.59 15.33 70.15
N LEU A 463 88.74 16.20 69.14
CA LEU A 463 88.12 16.00 67.82
C LEU A 463 88.76 14.81 67.07
N PRO A 464 87.96 13.95 66.40
CA PRO A 464 88.46 12.91 65.49
C PRO A 464 89.33 13.50 64.38
N ARG A 465 90.31 12.73 63.88
CA ARG A 465 91.26 13.19 62.84
C ARG A 465 90.54 13.72 61.59
N GLN A 466 89.53 13.01 61.10
CA GLN A 466 88.72 13.40 59.93
C GLN A 466 88.01 14.75 60.12
N VAL A 467 87.63 15.09 61.35
CA VAL A 467 87.00 16.39 61.67
C VAL A 467 88.06 17.48 61.80
N LYS A 468 89.24 17.16 62.39
CA LYS A 468 90.40 18.07 62.46
C LYS A 468 90.85 18.50 61.06
N ASP A 469 90.88 17.58 60.10
CA ASP A 469 91.23 17.84 58.70
C ASP A 469 90.17 18.70 57.98
N ALA A 470 88.92 18.72 58.47
CA ALA A 470 87.82 19.52 57.95
C ALA A 470 87.67 20.91 58.62
N LEU A 471 88.39 21.21 59.70
CA LEU A 471 88.22 22.47 60.46
C LEU A 471 88.51 23.74 59.65
N TYR A 472 89.29 23.64 58.57
CA TYR A 472 89.50 24.77 57.66
C TYR A 472 88.18 25.24 57.02
N LEU A 473 87.18 24.37 56.85
CA LEU A 473 85.86 24.77 56.33
C LEU A 473 85.19 25.81 57.22
N THR A 474 85.39 25.72 58.54
CA THR A 474 84.81 26.66 59.52
C THR A 474 85.50 28.02 59.55
N LYS A 475 86.72 28.12 59.00
CA LYS A 475 87.57 29.32 59.07
C LYS A 475 87.75 30.00 57.72
N ASP A 476 87.89 29.19 56.68
CA ASP A 476 88.34 29.61 55.36
C ASP A 476 87.21 29.56 54.34
N VAL A 477 86.15 28.76 54.53
CA VAL A 477 85.04 28.61 53.58
C VAL A 477 83.78 29.29 54.09
N PHE A 478 83.18 30.10 53.24
CA PHE A 478 81.98 30.86 53.57
C PHE A 478 80.89 30.62 52.53
N VAL A 479 79.66 30.41 53.00
CA VAL A 479 78.42 30.36 52.22
C VAL A 479 77.68 31.67 52.45
N ASN A 480 77.52 32.49 51.41
CA ASN A 480 76.91 33.83 51.49
C ASN A 480 77.57 34.75 52.53
N GLY A 481 78.87 34.58 52.76
CA GLY A 481 79.64 35.33 53.77
C GLY A 481 79.53 34.79 55.21
N VAL A 482 78.78 33.71 55.43
CA VAL A 482 78.67 33.01 56.72
C VAL A 482 79.64 31.83 56.73
N PRO A 483 80.46 31.65 57.79
CA PRO A 483 81.40 30.53 57.87
C PRO A 483 80.67 29.17 57.90
N CYS A 484 81.26 28.14 57.31
CA CYS A 484 80.68 26.79 57.29
C CYS A 484 80.92 26.04 58.61
N ASP A 485 80.35 26.52 59.71
CA ASP A 485 80.50 25.94 61.06
C ASP A 485 79.20 25.34 61.63
N ASP A 486 78.09 25.46 60.91
CA ASP A 486 76.78 24.93 61.26
C ASP A 486 76.25 23.90 60.22
N LYS A 487 75.20 23.18 60.63
CA LYS A 487 74.58 22.13 59.80
C LYS A 487 73.99 22.70 58.48
N PRO A 488 73.20 23.79 58.48
CA PRO A 488 72.64 24.36 57.25
C PRO A 488 73.67 24.81 56.22
N GLN A 489 74.77 25.44 56.64
CA GLN A 489 75.80 25.90 55.70
C GLN A 489 76.61 24.77 55.12
N LEU A 490 76.87 23.72 55.90
CA LEU A 490 77.52 22.51 55.40
C LEU A 490 76.62 21.73 54.43
N GLU A 491 75.31 21.63 54.69
CA GLU A 491 74.33 21.04 53.76
C GLU A 491 74.30 21.83 52.44
N THR A 492 74.21 23.16 52.52
CA THR A 492 74.21 24.04 51.34
C THR A 492 75.52 23.94 50.55
N LEU A 493 76.67 23.86 51.22
CA LEU A 493 77.98 23.65 50.58
C LEU A 493 78.05 22.31 49.85
N VAL A 494 77.55 21.23 50.47
CA VAL A 494 77.52 19.90 49.85
C VAL A 494 76.60 19.89 48.64
N GLU A 495 75.39 20.44 48.74
CA GLU A 495 74.44 20.56 47.62
C GLU A 495 75.05 21.35 46.45
N TYR A 496 75.73 22.46 46.73
CA TYR A 496 76.41 23.25 45.69
C TYR A 496 77.51 22.44 45.00
N ILE A 497 78.35 21.75 45.77
CA ILE A 497 79.43 20.94 45.19
C ILE A 497 78.86 19.81 44.34
N ASP A 498 77.75 19.19 44.76
CA ASP A 498 77.07 18.17 43.98
C ASP A 498 76.57 18.69 42.63
N VAL A 499 75.93 19.86 42.61
CA VAL A 499 75.50 20.51 41.37
C VAL A 499 76.70 20.88 40.50
N ALA A 500 77.78 21.40 41.08
CA ALA A 500 79.02 21.73 40.37
C ALA A 500 79.70 20.49 39.74
N ASP A 501 79.78 19.35 40.45
CA ASP A 501 80.32 18.09 39.91
C ASP A 501 79.47 17.58 38.74
N GLN A 502 78.14 17.74 38.78
CA GLN A 502 77.29 17.37 37.64
C GLN A 502 77.56 18.26 36.42
N PHE A 503 77.75 19.56 36.59
CA PHE A 503 78.14 20.45 35.49
C PHE A 503 79.53 20.15 34.94
N GLU A 504 80.49 19.79 35.80
CA GLU A 504 81.82 19.37 35.37
C GLU A 504 81.76 18.10 34.51
N ARG A 505 80.93 17.11 34.89
CA ARG A 505 80.68 15.91 34.09
C ARG A 505 80.01 16.22 32.74
N LEU A 506 79.02 17.13 32.74
CA LEU A 506 78.41 17.62 31.50
C LEU A 506 79.45 18.30 30.60
N SER A 507 80.33 19.11 31.19
CA SER A 507 81.43 19.70 30.44
C SER A 507 82.35 18.65 29.85
N GLY A 508 82.68 17.60 30.60
CA GLY A 508 83.57 16.54 30.11
C GLY A 508 83.03 15.82 28.88
N ILE A 509 81.71 15.64 28.77
CA ILE A 509 81.09 14.99 27.61
C ILE A 509 80.85 15.96 26.43
N TRP A 510 80.65 17.25 26.69
CA TRP A 510 80.37 18.26 25.67
C TRP A 510 81.61 18.96 25.11
N SER A 511 82.74 18.96 25.83
CA SER A 511 83.99 19.60 25.41
C SER A 511 84.57 19.07 24.10
N ILE A 512 84.15 17.86 23.69
CA ILE A 512 84.50 17.25 22.40
C ILE A 512 83.84 18.00 21.23
N TYR A 513 82.68 18.61 21.45
CA TYR A 513 81.80 19.12 20.40
C TYR A 513 81.65 20.64 20.40
N THR A 514 81.77 21.28 21.57
CA THR A 514 81.56 22.73 21.71
C THR A 514 82.26 23.29 22.95
N GLU A 515 82.37 24.62 23.01
CA GLU A 515 82.86 25.32 24.20
C GLU A 515 81.84 25.19 25.34
N THR A 516 82.32 24.90 26.54
CA THR A 516 81.46 24.62 27.69
C THR A 516 81.39 25.82 28.64
N PRO A 517 80.21 26.14 29.20
CA PRO A 517 79.99 27.36 29.98
C PRO A 517 80.54 27.28 31.42
N ASN A 518 81.61 26.51 31.67
CA ASN A 518 82.08 26.15 33.03
C ASN A 518 82.43 27.33 33.95
N LYS A 519 82.62 28.53 33.39
CA LYS A 519 82.95 29.76 34.12
C LYS A 519 81.73 30.66 34.36
N ALA A 520 80.58 30.34 33.79
CA ALA A 520 79.34 31.09 33.96
C ALA A 520 78.63 30.71 35.28
N PRO A 521 77.76 31.57 35.81
CA PRO A 521 76.77 31.22 36.84
C PRO A 521 75.98 29.94 36.51
N LEU A 522 75.59 29.17 37.53
CA LEU A 522 74.99 27.83 37.39
C LEU A 522 73.67 27.82 36.60
N ASP A 523 72.84 28.85 36.76
CA ASP A 523 71.60 29.06 36.01
C ASP A 523 71.85 29.30 34.52
N LEU A 524 72.86 30.11 34.19
CA LEU A 524 73.30 30.33 32.81
C LEU A 524 73.92 29.07 32.21
N GLN A 525 74.70 28.30 32.98
CA GLN A 525 75.17 26.98 32.53
C GLN A 525 74.01 26.03 32.19
N LEU A 526 72.98 25.98 33.05
CA LEU A 526 71.78 25.17 32.80
C LEU A 526 71.05 25.61 31.52
N ALA A 527 70.93 26.92 31.29
CA ALA A 527 70.28 27.46 30.10
C ALA A 527 71.04 27.08 28.82
N GLU A 528 72.36 27.26 28.80
CA GLU A 528 73.22 26.90 27.66
C GLU A 528 73.15 25.40 27.33
N TYR A 529 73.28 24.52 28.33
CA TYR A 529 73.16 23.08 28.08
C TYR A 529 71.76 22.69 27.58
N LYS A 530 70.68 23.33 28.06
CA LYS A 530 69.35 23.12 27.48
C LYS A 530 69.33 23.54 26.00
N HIS A 531 69.94 24.67 25.68
CA HIS A 531 70.03 25.19 24.32
C HIS A 531 70.85 24.27 23.39
N TYR A 532 71.88 23.59 23.88
CA TYR A 532 72.61 22.57 23.12
C TYR A 532 71.77 21.32 22.83
N LEU A 533 70.83 20.97 23.71
CA LEU A 533 70.00 19.77 23.55
C LEU A 533 68.88 19.92 22.53
N ASP A 534 68.40 21.14 22.27
CA ASP A 534 67.31 21.36 21.33
C ASP A 534 67.68 20.99 19.87
N PRO A 535 68.80 21.46 19.29
CA PRO A 535 69.24 21.00 17.98
C PRO A 535 69.66 19.52 18.00
N LEU A 536 70.19 18.99 19.12
CA LEU A 536 70.55 17.57 19.22
C LEU A 536 69.32 16.65 19.11
N LYS A 537 68.20 17.01 19.76
CA LYS A 537 66.94 16.26 19.64
C LYS A 537 66.42 16.28 18.21
N ARG A 538 66.38 17.45 17.58
CA ARG A 538 65.97 17.60 16.16
C ARG A 538 66.85 16.82 15.21
N VAL A 539 68.17 16.80 15.43
CA VAL A 539 69.10 15.96 14.66
C VAL A 539 68.74 14.48 14.79
N LEU A 540 68.39 14.00 15.99
CA LEU A 540 68.01 12.60 16.20
C LEU A 540 66.64 12.25 15.60
N GLU A 541 65.73 13.21 15.47
CA GLU A 541 64.45 13.04 14.76
C GLU A 541 64.66 12.69 13.27
N LEU A 542 65.72 13.21 12.64
CA LEU A 542 66.08 12.88 11.24
C LEU A 542 66.27 11.38 11.01
N HIS A 543 66.70 10.64 12.04
CA HIS A 543 67.01 9.22 11.89
C HIS A 543 65.79 8.41 11.43
N GLN A 544 64.64 8.64 12.06
CA GLN A 544 63.41 7.90 11.76
C GLN A 544 62.91 8.25 10.35
N THR A 545 62.88 9.54 10.01
CA THR A 545 62.47 10.02 8.69
C THR A 545 63.42 9.49 7.60
N SER A 546 64.73 9.43 7.86
CA SER A 546 65.72 8.89 6.93
C SER A 546 65.55 7.39 6.69
N ILE A 547 65.30 6.59 7.74
CA ILE A 547 65.01 5.16 7.59
C ILE A 547 63.72 4.95 6.79
N ALA A 548 62.66 5.69 7.12
CA ALA A 548 61.38 5.59 6.42
C ALA A 548 61.54 5.94 4.93
N LEU A 549 62.28 7.00 4.63
CA LEU A 549 62.56 7.40 3.25
C LEU A 549 63.36 6.33 2.51
N LYS A 550 64.46 5.83 3.08
CA LYS A 550 65.28 4.77 2.47
C LYS A 550 64.47 3.51 2.21
N ALA A 551 63.65 3.09 3.17
CA ALA A 551 62.78 1.92 3.01
C ALA A 551 61.76 2.11 1.88
N MET A 552 61.19 3.31 1.74
CA MET A 552 60.23 3.60 0.67
C MET A 552 60.90 3.68 -0.70
N LEU A 553 62.10 4.28 -0.79
CA LEU A 553 62.89 4.28 -2.03
C LEU A 553 63.30 2.86 -2.45
N ALA A 554 63.69 2.00 -1.50
CA ALA A 554 64.01 0.60 -1.75
C ALA A 554 62.79 -0.20 -2.27
N ALA A 555 61.59 0.18 -1.84
CA ALA A 555 60.34 -0.44 -2.26
C ALA A 555 59.85 0.05 -3.64
N THR A 556 60.46 1.10 -4.20
CA THR A 556 60.08 1.67 -5.50
C THR A 556 61.21 1.49 -6.51
N PRO A 557 61.20 0.43 -7.34
CA PRO A 557 62.30 0.10 -8.26
C PRO A 557 62.68 1.22 -9.24
N GLU A 558 61.73 2.08 -9.58
CA GLU A 558 61.91 3.25 -10.43
C GLU A 558 62.71 4.37 -9.76
N LEU A 559 62.79 4.39 -8.43
CA LEU A 559 63.59 5.31 -7.62
C LEU A 559 64.90 4.62 -7.24
N ASN A 560 66.03 5.24 -7.54
CA ASN A 560 67.32 4.64 -7.21
C ASN A 560 67.72 5.02 -5.78
N GLU A 561 68.03 4.05 -4.91
CA GLU A 561 68.51 4.30 -3.53
C GLU A 561 69.70 5.29 -3.47
N ARG A 562 70.54 5.32 -4.51
CA ARG A 562 71.69 6.25 -4.61
C ARG A 562 71.29 7.72 -4.78
N GLU A 563 70.01 8.01 -4.99
CA GLU A 563 69.45 9.36 -5.11
C GLU A 563 69.17 10.01 -3.75
N ALA A 564 69.35 9.27 -2.64
CA ALA A 564 69.07 9.75 -1.28
C ALA A 564 70.29 9.79 -0.34
N GLU A 565 71.50 9.80 -0.88
CA GLU A 565 72.73 9.83 -0.08
C GLU A 565 73.19 11.25 0.27
N ARG A 566 72.85 12.25 -0.54
CA ARG A 566 73.28 13.65 -0.35
C ARG A 566 72.10 14.62 -0.36
N LEU A 567 72.21 15.70 0.41
CA LEU A 567 71.20 16.76 0.48
C LEU A 567 70.83 17.34 -0.89
N GLU A 568 71.81 17.56 -1.76
CA GLU A 568 71.56 18.04 -3.13
C GLU A 568 70.69 17.05 -3.91
N GLN A 569 70.98 15.75 -3.84
CA GLN A 569 70.21 14.71 -4.53
C GLN A 569 68.78 14.58 -3.98
N LEU A 570 68.61 14.75 -2.67
CA LEU A 570 67.28 14.77 -2.02
C LEU A 570 66.44 15.96 -2.51
N ARG A 571 67.04 17.15 -2.61
CA ARG A 571 66.38 18.34 -3.17
C ARG A 571 66.04 18.18 -4.66
N GLU A 572 66.95 17.58 -5.43
CA GLU A 572 66.70 17.24 -6.83
C GLU A 572 65.52 16.27 -6.97
N LEU A 573 65.53 15.17 -6.21
CA LEU A 573 64.47 14.17 -6.23
C LEU A 573 63.11 14.77 -5.86
N HIS A 574 63.07 15.56 -4.78
CA HIS A 574 61.87 16.29 -4.35
C HIS A 574 61.31 17.18 -5.47
N THR A 575 62.19 17.94 -6.13
CA THR A 575 61.80 18.83 -7.23
C THR A 575 61.22 18.07 -8.41
N ILE A 576 61.87 16.99 -8.86
CA ILE A 576 61.40 16.22 -10.03
C ILE A 576 60.07 15.53 -9.71
N LEU A 577 59.94 14.90 -8.53
CA LEU A 577 58.68 14.26 -8.12
C LEU A 577 57.54 15.27 -8.03
N GLY A 578 57.78 16.45 -7.44
CA GLY A 578 56.79 17.53 -7.38
C GLY A 578 56.35 18.01 -8.77
N ILE A 579 57.26 18.10 -9.73
CA ILE A 579 56.90 18.44 -11.12
C ILE A 579 56.02 17.35 -11.74
N VAL A 580 56.41 16.08 -11.61
CA VAL A 580 55.65 14.93 -12.14
C VAL A 580 54.22 14.92 -11.58
N ASP A 581 54.06 15.15 -10.27
CA ASP A 581 52.75 15.28 -9.63
C ASP A 581 51.93 16.44 -10.18
N LEU A 582 52.55 17.60 -10.37
CA LEU A 582 51.88 18.77 -10.95
C LEU A 582 51.47 18.53 -12.42
N GLU A 583 52.26 17.80 -13.19
CA GLU A 583 51.94 17.44 -14.58
C GLU A 583 50.78 16.46 -14.66
N GLU A 584 50.75 15.47 -13.77
CA GLU A 584 49.62 14.55 -13.68
C GLU A 584 48.35 15.26 -13.20
N ALA A 585 48.46 16.19 -12.24
CA ALA A 585 47.34 17.01 -11.79
C ALA A 585 46.80 17.89 -12.93
N HIS A 586 47.68 18.55 -13.68
CA HIS A 586 47.30 19.36 -14.84
C HIS A 586 46.62 18.50 -15.93
N LYS A 587 47.18 17.32 -16.24
CA LYS A 587 46.59 16.38 -17.21
C LYS A 587 45.21 15.90 -16.75
N THR A 588 45.06 15.55 -15.48
CA THR A 588 43.80 15.08 -14.90
C THR A 588 42.73 16.17 -14.94
N ALA A 589 43.09 17.42 -14.58
CA ALA A 589 42.17 18.55 -14.64
C ALA A 589 41.72 18.89 -16.07
N ARG A 590 42.57 18.65 -17.06
CA ARG A 590 42.31 18.92 -18.47
C ARG A 590 41.48 17.82 -19.17
N ALA A 591 41.56 16.58 -18.70
CA ALA A 591 40.91 15.44 -19.34
C ALA A 591 39.38 15.60 -19.54
N PRO A 592 38.59 16.15 -18.59
CA PRO A 592 37.16 16.40 -18.80
C PRO A 592 36.88 17.37 -19.95
N PHE A 593 37.71 18.40 -20.12
CA PHE A 593 37.56 19.34 -21.24
C PHE A 593 37.87 18.69 -22.59
N GLU A 594 38.92 17.84 -22.65
CA GLU A 594 39.26 17.10 -23.88
C GLU A 594 38.15 16.12 -24.27
N GLU A 595 37.54 15.45 -23.29
CA GLU A 595 36.41 14.56 -23.53
C GLU A 595 35.17 15.33 -23.98
N LEU A 596 34.85 16.48 -23.37
CA LEU A 596 33.77 17.35 -23.84
C LEU A 596 34.00 17.85 -25.27
N GLN A 597 35.21 18.29 -25.59
CA GLN A 597 35.57 18.72 -26.94
C GLN A 597 35.39 17.59 -27.95
N ARG A 598 35.79 16.36 -27.58
CA ARG A 598 35.60 15.16 -28.42
C ARG A 598 34.11 14.85 -28.62
N LEU A 599 33.31 14.86 -27.55
CA LEU A 599 31.88 14.57 -27.60
C LEU A 599 31.12 15.61 -28.43
N LEU A 600 31.36 16.90 -28.18
CA LEU A 600 30.74 17.99 -28.94
C LEU A 600 31.20 17.98 -30.40
N GLY A 601 32.49 17.76 -30.65
CA GLY A 601 33.06 17.65 -32.00
C GLY A 601 32.41 16.52 -32.81
N GLN A 602 32.29 15.32 -32.23
CA GLN A 602 31.60 14.19 -32.87
C GLN A 602 30.14 14.53 -33.20
N LYS A 603 29.42 15.16 -32.27
CA LYS A 603 28.01 15.53 -32.46
C LYS A 603 27.83 16.61 -33.54
N ILE A 604 28.74 17.58 -33.62
CA ILE A 604 28.73 18.64 -34.62
C ILE A 604 28.94 18.10 -36.04
N MET A 605 29.65 16.98 -36.20
CA MET A 605 29.85 16.33 -37.50
C MET A 605 28.61 15.59 -38.02
N GLU A 606 27.59 15.36 -37.18
CA GLU A 606 26.31 14.82 -37.64
C GLU A 606 25.58 15.86 -38.54
N ASN A 607 24.76 15.38 -39.48
CA ASN A 607 23.93 16.28 -40.29
C ASN A 607 22.84 16.94 -39.43
N ASN A 608 22.46 18.17 -39.77
CA ASN A 608 21.31 18.87 -39.18
C ASN A 608 21.43 19.16 -37.66
N THR A 609 22.60 19.59 -37.22
CA THR A 609 22.92 19.84 -35.80
C THR A 609 22.61 21.27 -35.36
N HIS A 610 22.15 21.43 -34.11
CA HIS A 610 21.79 22.74 -33.56
C HIS A 610 23.04 23.65 -33.37
N PRO A 611 23.00 24.95 -33.77
CA PRO A 611 24.14 25.87 -33.66
C PRO A 611 24.73 26.01 -32.25
N ILE A 612 23.89 25.88 -31.22
CA ILE A 612 24.29 25.94 -29.80
C ILE A 612 25.44 24.98 -29.44
N LEU A 613 25.60 23.85 -30.13
CA LEU A 613 26.70 22.93 -29.86
C LEU A 613 28.05 23.52 -30.28
N LYS A 614 28.09 24.32 -31.36
CA LYS A 614 29.30 25.05 -31.77
C LYS A 614 29.65 26.14 -30.77
N GLU A 615 28.65 26.85 -30.26
CA GLU A 615 28.84 27.86 -29.20
C GLU A 615 29.40 27.20 -27.93
N LEU A 616 28.81 26.09 -27.47
CA LEU A 616 29.32 25.31 -26.34
C LEU A 616 30.77 24.87 -26.56
N LEU A 617 31.10 24.33 -27.74
CA LEU A 617 32.47 23.92 -28.05
C LEU A 617 33.44 25.11 -27.94
N THR A 618 33.09 26.26 -28.52
CA THR A 618 33.91 27.48 -28.43
C THR A 618 34.09 27.95 -26.98
N HIS A 619 33.06 27.85 -26.13
CA HIS A 619 33.19 28.23 -24.72
C HIS A 619 34.05 27.25 -23.92
N VAL A 620 33.96 25.95 -24.21
CA VAL A 620 34.83 24.91 -23.64
C VAL A 620 36.29 25.14 -24.06
N GLU A 621 36.55 25.41 -25.34
CA GLU A 621 37.89 25.72 -25.87
C GLU A 621 38.52 26.95 -25.23
N ASN A 622 37.73 28.00 -24.97
CA ASN A 622 38.21 29.24 -24.36
C ASN A 622 38.20 29.24 -22.83
N ARG A 623 37.76 28.16 -22.17
CA ARG A 623 37.57 28.09 -20.71
C ARG A 623 36.69 29.24 -20.15
N ASP A 624 35.70 29.66 -20.95
CA ASP A 624 34.76 30.73 -20.59
C ASP A 624 33.57 30.15 -19.83
N GLU A 625 33.72 30.08 -18.51
CA GLU A 625 32.76 29.53 -17.56
C GLU A 625 31.39 30.22 -17.65
N ASN A 626 31.35 31.56 -17.57
CA ASN A 626 30.10 32.32 -17.56
C ASN A 626 29.30 32.09 -18.85
N ARG A 627 29.99 32.11 -20.00
CA ARG A 627 29.32 31.83 -21.28
C ARG A 627 28.91 30.37 -21.38
N TYR A 628 29.75 29.43 -20.98
CA TYR A 628 29.41 28.01 -20.95
C TYR A 628 28.14 27.74 -20.14
N GLU A 629 28.03 28.28 -18.93
CA GLU A 629 26.85 28.13 -18.07
C GLU A 629 25.58 28.69 -18.74
N SER A 630 25.65 29.92 -19.26
CA SER A 630 24.51 30.55 -19.93
C SER A 630 24.03 29.79 -21.18
N THR A 631 24.97 29.26 -21.96
CA THR A 631 24.69 28.46 -23.16
C THR A 631 24.17 27.07 -22.79
N LEU A 632 24.69 26.45 -21.72
CA LEU A 632 24.19 25.18 -21.19
C LEU A 632 22.75 25.33 -20.68
N GLN A 633 22.42 26.43 -20.00
CA GLN A 633 21.06 26.70 -19.56
C GLN A 633 20.12 26.89 -20.75
N THR A 634 20.58 27.57 -21.80
CA THR A 634 19.84 27.70 -23.05
C THR A 634 19.60 26.34 -23.70
N LEU A 635 20.62 25.46 -23.72
CA LEU A 635 20.49 24.08 -24.21
C LEU A 635 19.47 23.28 -23.38
N LYS A 636 19.50 23.39 -22.05
CA LYS A 636 18.52 22.74 -21.16
C LYS A 636 17.09 23.18 -21.49
N ASN A 637 16.87 24.48 -21.72
CA ASN A 637 15.56 25.00 -22.12
C ASN A 637 15.12 24.45 -23.48
N VAL A 638 16.02 24.42 -24.47
CA VAL A 638 15.75 23.84 -25.81
C VAL A 638 15.43 22.34 -25.69
N TRP A 639 16.15 21.61 -24.85
CA TRP A 639 15.92 20.19 -24.61
C TRP A 639 14.57 19.91 -23.94
N GLN A 640 14.18 20.73 -22.95
CA GLN A 640 12.84 20.67 -22.35
C GLN A 640 11.73 20.94 -23.38
N LEU A 641 11.91 21.93 -24.25
CA LEU A 641 10.96 22.21 -25.33
C LEU A 641 10.87 21.06 -26.35
N ARG A 642 11.99 20.39 -26.66
CA ARG A 642 12.02 19.19 -27.51
C ARG A 642 11.22 18.05 -26.88
N ASN A 643 11.37 17.81 -25.60
CA ASN A 643 10.61 16.76 -24.91
C ASN A 643 9.11 17.08 -24.86
N ARG A 644 8.74 18.35 -24.66
CA ARG A 644 7.34 18.79 -24.78
C ARG A 644 6.80 18.53 -26.18
N LEU A 645 7.57 18.84 -27.22
CA LEU A 645 7.20 18.57 -28.62
C LEU A 645 7.02 17.06 -28.88
N GLU A 646 7.92 16.22 -28.38
CA GLU A 646 7.84 14.76 -28.52
C GLU A 646 6.63 14.20 -27.78
N ASN A 647 6.40 14.63 -26.54
CA ASN A 647 5.22 14.26 -25.77
C ASN A 647 3.93 14.70 -26.47
N ARG A 648 3.89 15.94 -26.99
CA ARG A 648 2.75 16.44 -27.78
C ARG A 648 2.48 15.54 -28.97
N ASN A 649 3.49 15.20 -29.77
CA ASN A 649 3.33 14.35 -30.95
C ASN A 649 2.88 12.93 -30.58
N ASN A 650 3.37 12.36 -29.47
CA ASN A 650 2.92 11.07 -28.96
C ASN A 650 1.44 11.11 -28.54
N ILE A 651 1.01 12.16 -27.85
CA ILE A 651 -0.39 12.36 -27.48
C ILE A 651 -1.26 12.54 -28.73
N THR A 652 -0.80 13.31 -29.73
CA THR A 652 -1.50 13.44 -31.02
C THR A 652 -1.69 12.08 -31.67
N HIS A 653 -0.64 11.25 -31.73
CA HIS A 653 -0.71 9.92 -32.35
C HIS A 653 -1.69 8.97 -31.62
N GLU A 654 -1.67 8.96 -30.28
CA GLU A 654 -2.62 8.18 -29.49
C GLU A 654 -4.06 8.68 -29.66
N LEU A 655 -4.27 9.99 -29.71
CA LEU A 655 -5.58 10.57 -29.98
C LEU A 655 -6.06 10.30 -31.40
N GLU A 656 -5.21 10.33 -32.42
CA GLU A 656 -5.60 9.98 -33.81
C GLU A 656 -6.11 8.55 -33.92
N LYS A 657 -5.56 7.63 -33.12
CA LYS A 657 -5.97 6.22 -33.10
C LYS A 657 -7.32 5.98 -32.42
N HIS A 658 -7.66 6.79 -31.40
CA HIS A 658 -8.80 6.53 -30.50
C HIS A 658 -9.90 7.59 -30.56
N ALA A 659 -9.57 8.82 -30.93
CA ALA A 659 -10.45 9.98 -31.00
C ALA A 659 -10.01 10.99 -32.11
N PRO A 660 -10.05 10.59 -33.40
CA PRO A 660 -9.59 11.42 -34.51
C PRO A 660 -10.38 12.73 -34.68
N LEU A 661 -11.70 12.75 -34.39
CA LEU A 661 -12.50 13.97 -34.52
C LEU A 661 -12.10 15.00 -33.46
N LEU A 662 -11.76 14.56 -32.24
CA LEU A 662 -11.21 15.44 -31.21
C LEU A 662 -9.90 16.11 -31.66
N VAL A 663 -9.00 15.38 -32.32
CA VAL A 663 -7.75 15.94 -32.85
C VAL A 663 -8.05 17.00 -33.91
N GLU A 664 -8.92 16.70 -34.87
CA GLU A 664 -9.32 17.64 -35.92
C GLU A 664 -9.88 18.94 -35.31
N MET A 665 -10.82 18.83 -34.38
CA MET A 665 -11.42 19.99 -33.70
C MET A 665 -10.42 20.79 -32.86
N LEU A 666 -9.44 20.14 -32.21
CA LEU A 666 -8.39 20.80 -31.44
C LEU A 666 -7.39 21.53 -32.35
N MET A 667 -7.06 20.95 -33.51
CA MET A 667 -6.11 21.53 -34.46
C MET A 667 -6.72 22.69 -35.26
N GLU A 668 -8.02 22.66 -35.55
CA GLU A 668 -8.73 23.75 -36.23
C GLU A 668 -8.73 25.05 -35.41
N ASN A 669 -8.96 24.96 -34.10
CA ASN A 669 -9.03 26.14 -33.24
C ASN A 669 -8.55 25.87 -31.80
N PRO A 670 -7.23 25.69 -31.60
CA PRO A 670 -6.66 25.38 -30.28
C PRO A 670 -6.81 26.53 -29.28
N HIS A 671 -6.92 27.78 -29.75
CA HIS A 671 -7.02 28.96 -28.90
C HIS A 671 -8.45 29.25 -28.38
N ASN A 672 -9.44 28.45 -28.78
CA ASN A 672 -10.79 28.59 -28.25
C ASN A 672 -10.81 28.23 -26.75
N SER A 673 -11.28 29.15 -25.91
CA SER A 673 -11.32 28.99 -24.45
C SER A 673 -12.29 27.89 -23.98
N ILE A 674 -13.20 27.44 -24.85
CA ILE A 674 -14.11 26.34 -24.51
C ILE A 674 -13.34 25.03 -24.24
N TRP A 675 -12.17 24.85 -24.85
CA TRP A 675 -11.34 23.67 -24.67
C TRP A 675 -10.79 23.54 -23.26
N ASP A 676 -10.52 24.65 -22.57
CA ASP A 676 -10.03 24.62 -21.20
C ASP A 676 -11.02 23.90 -20.28
N SER A 677 -12.31 24.28 -20.33
CA SER A 677 -13.37 23.62 -19.55
C SER A 677 -13.68 22.18 -20.00
N ARG A 678 -13.54 21.88 -21.29
CA ARG A 678 -13.85 20.56 -21.85
C ARG A 678 -12.79 19.53 -21.48
N LEU A 679 -11.51 19.88 -21.61
CA LEU A 679 -10.41 18.99 -21.29
C LEU A 679 -10.18 18.84 -19.78
N GLU A 680 -10.60 19.82 -18.96
CA GLU A 680 -10.64 19.69 -17.50
C GLU A 680 -11.54 18.55 -17.02
N ASN A 681 -12.60 18.22 -17.77
CA ASN A 681 -13.55 17.15 -17.46
C ASN A 681 -13.55 16.06 -18.54
N PHE A 682 -12.38 15.79 -19.15
CA PHE A 682 -12.27 14.83 -20.26
C PHE A 682 -12.59 13.40 -19.82
N GLU A 683 -12.14 12.97 -18.64
CA GLU A 683 -12.39 11.62 -18.13
C GLU A 683 -13.89 11.36 -17.92
N GLU A 684 -14.63 12.35 -17.42
CA GLU A 684 -16.08 12.32 -17.32
C GLU A 684 -16.74 12.24 -18.69
N ALA A 685 -16.27 13.04 -19.65
CA ALA A 685 -16.76 12.99 -21.04
C ALA A 685 -16.46 11.64 -21.72
N ARG A 686 -15.29 11.06 -21.47
CA ARG A 686 -14.89 9.72 -21.94
C ARG A 686 -15.79 8.65 -21.35
N ASN A 687 -16.05 8.70 -20.05
CA ASN A 687 -16.95 7.76 -19.37
C ASN A 687 -18.37 7.87 -19.91
N TRP A 688 -18.85 9.09 -20.17
CA TRP A 688 -20.14 9.33 -20.81
C TRP A 688 -20.21 8.71 -22.22
N ALA A 689 -19.20 8.93 -23.06
CA ALA A 689 -19.14 8.38 -24.42
C ALA A 689 -19.06 6.84 -24.43
N LEU A 690 -18.23 6.25 -23.56
CA LEU A 690 -18.15 4.80 -23.37
C LEU A 690 -19.49 4.21 -22.92
N MET A 691 -20.18 4.87 -22.00
CA MET A 691 -21.47 4.42 -21.49
C MET A 691 -22.58 4.56 -22.54
N MET A 692 -22.54 5.60 -23.37
CA MET A 692 -23.44 5.77 -24.50
C MET A 692 -23.23 4.65 -25.55
N ASN A 693 -21.98 4.31 -25.87
CA ASN A 693 -21.65 3.21 -26.77
C ASN A 693 -22.11 1.86 -26.20
N TRP A 694 -21.89 1.63 -24.90
CA TRP A 694 -22.36 0.43 -24.21
C TRP A 694 -23.89 0.32 -24.24
N MET A 695 -24.60 1.42 -23.97
CA MET A 695 -26.07 1.44 -23.98
C MET A 695 -26.64 1.19 -25.38
N ASN A 696 -26.04 1.78 -26.42
CA ASN A 696 -26.41 1.52 -27.81
C ASN A 696 -26.18 0.05 -28.18
N ALA A 697 -25.08 -0.57 -27.73
CA ALA A 697 -24.81 -1.99 -27.96
C ALA A 697 -25.85 -2.91 -27.28
N GLN A 698 -26.35 -2.55 -26.10
CA GLN A 698 -27.40 -3.29 -25.40
C GLN A 698 -28.77 -3.17 -26.11
N GLN A 699 -29.12 -1.99 -26.65
CA GLN A 699 -30.38 -1.82 -27.40
C GLN A 699 -30.42 -2.61 -28.72
N VAL A 700 -29.28 -2.78 -29.38
CA VAL A 700 -29.16 -3.52 -30.66
C VAL A 700 -29.21 -5.05 -30.47
N SER A 701 -28.97 -5.55 -29.25
CA SER A 701 -28.92 -6.99 -28.95
C SER A 701 -30.29 -7.66 -28.85
N GLU A 702 -31.29 -6.99 -28.27
CA GLU A 702 -32.52 -7.68 -27.83
C GLU A 702 -33.80 -7.30 -28.61
N ALA A 703 -33.87 -6.10 -29.21
CA ALA A 703 -35.15 -5.58 -29.71
C ALA A 703 -35.44 -5.82 -31.20
N GLU A 704 -34.43 -5.88 -32.09
CA GLU A 704 -34.70 -5.92 -33.54
C GLU A 704 -34.70 -7.32 -34.18
N LYS A 705 -34.03 -8.32 -33.58
CA LYS A 705 -33.94 -9.67 -34.17
C LYS A 705 -35.14 -10.56 -33.86
N GLN A 706 -35.82 -10.35 -32.74
CA GLN A 706 -36.94 -11.19 -32.30
C GLN A 706 -38.27 -10.64 -32.83
N LEU A 707 -38.51 -9.33 -32.72
CA LEU A 707 -39.73 -8.68 -33.19
C LEU A 707 -39.94 -8.75 -34.70
N LYS A 708 -38.86 -8.74 -35.50
CA LYS A 708 -38.98 -8.82 -36.98
C LYS A 708 -39.22 -10.25 -37.48
N LYS A 709 -38.87 -11.25 -36.68
CA LYS A 709 -39.07 -12.67 -37.02
C LYS A 709 -40.45 -13.17 -36.59
N ASP A 710 -40.91 -12.71 -35.43
CA ASP A 710 -42.19 -13.13 -34.84
C ASP A 710 -43.40 -12.33 -35.41
N LEU A 711 -43.17 -11.25 -36.17
CA LEU A 711 -44.22 -10.55 -36.93
C LEU A 711 -44.38 -11.06 -38.37
N GLU A 712 -43.43 -11.84 -38.89
CA GLU A 712 -43.45 -12.39 -40.25
C GLU A 712 -43.75 -13.91 -40.29
N SER A 713 -43.98 -14.56 -39.14
CA SER A 713 -44.39 -15.98 -39.00
C SER A 713 -45.57 -16.13 -38.05
#